data_AF-F6HID3-F1
#
_entry.id   AF-F6HID3-F1
#
_cell.length_a   1.000
_cell.length_b   1.000
_cell.length_c   1.000
_cell.angle_alpha   90.00
_cell.angle_beta   90.00
_cell.angle_gamma   90.00
#
_symmetry.space_group_name_H-M   'P 1'
#
loop_
_entity.id
_entity.type
_entity.pdbx_description
1 polymer ?
#
loop_
_entity_poly.entity_id
_entity_poly.type
_entity_poly.pdbx_seq_one_letter_code
_entity_poly.pdbx_strand_id
1 'polypeptide(L)'
;MAKSIPSPLYEKIPQKNTLHRALDLTIFFLLLSLLAYRLLSLKNNGLTWLVAFLCESWFTFLWVLNLSSKWNPVSYKTYPERLLQCHRVDELPPVDMFVTTADPILEPPIITVNTVLSLLAVDYPANKLSCYVSDDGASPLTFYALLEASKFAKLWVPFCKKYGIQTRAPFRYFSSELVSSHDNSMDFLKEYRKIKEGYQELGRKIEDAALKSMPYELSTAEFVAFSNVERRNHPTIIKVILENKESSSDGLPHLVYVSREKHPKHPHHYKAGAMNVLTRVSGAMTNAPFMLNVDCDMYANNPQIFHHAMCLLLGSKSEQDCGFVQSPQMFYDVVKDDPLGNQMVVLFKYVGSGIAGLQGPLYSGTGCFHRRKVIYGSWPDGRMEIKGRNGKLTDERLEKTFGNSKEFTKTAARILSGLSGISDCPYDLSNRVEAAYQIASCSYEYGTSWGTKIGWLYGTTTEDILTGMRIHARGWKSTDCRPDPPAFLGCAPSDGPAALTQQKRWATGLLEVLFSKNSPPIATFTAKLQFRQCLAYMWIISWGLRPIPELCYLALPAYCIMAGSHFLPKVHEPAVLIPISLFVSYKFHTLFEYYGAGFSIRACLNNLMMGRIITVTSWLFGFLSVILKLLGLLETVFEVTKKDLYTTPGEGSDKDAGGFTFDGSLIFVPATTLLLVHLMALVTALLGLFDHVGIESRIGEIICSVWVVLCFSPFLKGLFGKGKYGIPTSTICKSAALALLFLACTITVGHQLSRQLLDHHLFEVG
;
A
#
# COMPACT_ATOMS: atom_id res chain seq x y z
N MET A 1 28.55 20.91 -37.08
CA MET A 1 28.83 20.59 -35.67
C MET A 1 27.82 19.55 -35.20
N ALA A 2 28.28 18.34 -34.89
CA ALA A 2 27.42 17.33 -34.25
C ALA A 2 26.95 17.90 -32.91
N LYS A 3 25.63 17.98 -32.68
CA LYS A 3 25.09 18.29 -31.35
C LYS A 3 25.70 17.28 -30.37
N SER A 4 26.35 17.78 -29.32
CA SER A 4 26.87 16.95 -28.24
C SER A 4 25.79 15.98 -27.77
N ILE A 5 26.16 14.71 -27.56
CA ILE A 5 25.24 13.72 -26.99
C ILE A 5 24.78 14.30 -25.64
N PRO A 6 23.47 14.58 -25.43
CA PRO A 6 23.03 15.12 -24.16
C PRO A 6 23.36 14.11 -23.06
N SER A 7 24.05 14.58 -22.02
CA SER A 7 24.35 13.79 -20.84
C SER A 7 23.08 13.10 -20.33
N PRO A 8 23.14 11.84 -19.88
CA PRO A 8 21.95 11.11 -19.47
C PRO A 8 21.27 11.80 -18.28
N LEU A 9 19.94 11.93 -18.33
CA LEU A 9 19.13 12.51 -17.25
C LEU A 9 19.01 11.57 -16.04
N TYR A 10 19.25 10.28 -16.24
CA TYR A 10 19.32 9.30 -15.17
C TYR A 10 20.25 8.13 -15.53
N GLU A 11 20.66 7.38 -14.52
CA GLU A 11 21.44 6.15 -14.62
C GLU A 11 20.70 5.01 -13.92
N LYS A 12 20.62 3.85 -14.59
CA LYS A 12 20.15 2.60 -14.01
C LYS A 12 21.35 1.84 -13.48
N ILE A 13 21.46 1.71 -12.16
CA ILE A 13 22.64 1.15 -11.47
C ILE A 13 22.28 -0.25 -10.93
N PRO A 14 22.86 -1.33 -11.48
CA PRO A 14 22.74 -2.66 -10.90
C PRO A 14 23.44 -2.72 -9.53
N GLN A 15 22.78 -3.29 -8.53
CA GLN A 15 23.35 -3.43 -7.19
C GLN A 15 24.04 -4.79 -7.03
N LYS A 16 25.23 -4.81 -6.43
CA LYS A 16 25.92 -6.06 -6.07
C LYS A 16 25.22 -6.69 -4.86
N ASN A 17 24.78 -7.94 -4.99
CA ASN A 17 24.08 -8.67 -3.93
C ASN A 17 24.59 -10.12 -3.75
N THR A 18 25.86 -10.39 -4.07
CA THR A 18 26.44 -11.74 -4.07
C THR A 18 26.23 -12.50 -2.75
N LEU A 19 26.47 -11.84 -1.61
CA LEU A 19 26.28 -12.47 -0.29
C LEU A 19 24.81 -12.78 0.01
N HIS A 20 23.89 -11.85 -0.28
CA HIS A 20 22.45 -12.08 -0.14
C HIS A 20 22.00 -13.25 -1.02
N ARG A 21 22.43 -13.30 -2.28
CA ARG A 21 22.12 -14.42 -3.19
C ARG A 21 22.65 -15.76 -2.65
N ALA A 22 23.86 -15.79 -2.09
CA ALA A 22 24.43 -17.01 -1.51
C ALA A 22 23.62 -17.49 -0.30
N LEU A 23 23.18 -16.58 0.57
CA LEU A 23 22.29 -16.91 1.69
C LEU A 23 20.91 -17.36 1.21
N ASP A 24 20.33 -16.67 0.23
CA ASP A 24 19.03 -17.03 -0.35
C ASP A 24 19.04 -18.43 -0.96
N LEU A 25 20.10 -18.76 -1.70
CA LEU A 25 20.31 -20.09 -2.28
C LEU A 25 20.56 -21.15 -1.22
N THR A 26 21.34 -20.86 -0.19
CA THR A 26 21.55 -21.79 0.94
C THR A 26 20.21 -22.16 1.60
N ILE A 27 19.37 -21.17 1.90
CA ILE A 27 18.03 -21.42 2.47
C ILE A 27 17.17 -22.22 1.50
N PHE A 28 17.23 -21.91 0.20
CA PHE A 28 16.50 -22.66 -0.82
C PHE A 28 16.92 -24.14 -0.86
N PHE A 29 18.21 -24.45 -0.83
CA PHE A 29 18.71 -25.82 -0.78
C PHE A 29 18.31 -26.55 0.50
N LEU A 30 18.32 -25.87 1.66
CA LEU A 30 17.84 -26.43 2.92
C LEU A 30 16.34 -26.75 2.87
N LEU A 31 15.52 -25.88 2.26
CA LEU A 31 14.10 -26.14 2.04
C LEU A 31 13.87 -27.36 1.14
N LEU A 32 14.58 -27.47 0.02
CA LEU A 32 14.50 -28.64 -0.86
C LEU A 32 14.95 -29.93 -0.15
N SER A 33 15.99 -29.83 0.67
CA SER A 33 16.49 -30.98 1.45
C SER A 33 15.47 -31.45 2.47
N LEU A 34 14.78 -30.51 3.13
CA LEU A 34 13.69 -30.82 4.06
C LEU A 34 12.53 -31.52 3.33
N LEU A 35 12.09 -30.99 2.18
CA LEU A 35 11.02 -31.62 1.39
C LEU A 35 11.38 -33.01 0.88
N ALA A 36 12.62 -33.21 0.41
CA ALA A 36 13.09 -34.52 -0.03
C ALA A 36 13.07 -35.52 1.14
N TYR A 37 13.58 -35.12 2.31
CA TYR A 37 13.55 -35.95 3.51
C TYR A 37 12.12 -36.29 3.95
N ARG A 38 11.19 -35.31 3.93
CA ARG A 38 9.77 -35.54 4.21
C ARG A 38 9.17 -36.57 3.28
N LEU A 39 9.41 -36.43 1.97
CA LEU A 39 8.85 -37.32 0.95
C LEU A 39 9.33 -38.75 1.12
N LEU A 40 10.63 -38.95 1.39
CA LEU A 40 11.22 -40.26 1.64
C LEU A 40 10.71 -40.89 2.95
N SER A 41 10.42 -40.07 3.96
CA SER A 41 9.99 -40.51 5.28
C SER A 41 8.46 -40.62 5.43
N LEU A 42 7.69 -40.18 4.42
CA LEU A 42 6.23 -40.04 4.53
C LEU A 42 5.52 -41.36 4.76
N LYS A 43 5.99 -42.44 4.12
CA LYS A 43 5.40 -43.79 4.24
C LYS A 43 5.36 -44.30 5.69
N ASN A 44 6.29 -43.84 6.53
CA ASN A 44 6.52 -44.40 7.86
C ASN A 44 5.94 -43.54 9.00
N ASN A 45 5.50 -42.31 8.73
CA ASN A 45 5.26 -41.30 9.78
C ASN A 45 3.89 -40.61 9.77
N GLY A 46 2.95 -41.08 8.95
CA GLY A 46 1.52 -40.75 9.07
C GLY A 46 1.11 -39.31 8.76
N LEU A 47 -0.02 -38.88 9.34
CA LEU A 47 -0.73 -37.64 8.98
C LEU A 47 0.03 -36.36 9.37
N THR A 48 0.69 -36.31 10.53
CA THR A 48 1.42 -35.11 10.99
C THR A 48 2.56 -34.73 10.05
N TRP A 49 3.23 -35.73 9.49
CA TRP A 49 4.28 -35.55 8.48
C TRP A 49 3.73 -35.12 7.13
N LEU A 50 2.55 -35.61 6.74
CA LEU A 50 1.87 -35.15 5.52
C LEU A 50 1.48 -33.66 5.63
N VAL A 51 0.89 -33.25 6.76
CA VAL A 51 0.54 -31.85 7.01
C VAL A 51 1.79 -30.97 7.00
N ALA A 52 2.85 -31.38 7.69
CA ALA A 52 4.13 -30.67 7.66
C ALA A 52 4.67 -30.53 6.24
N PHE A 53 4.69 -31.61 5.46
CA PHE A 53 5.16 -31.61 4.07
C PHE A 53 4.38 -30.64 3.19
N LEU A 54 3.04 -30.60 3.30
CA LEU A 54 2.20 -29.69 2.52
C LEU A 54 2.47 -28.22 2.87
N CYS A 55 2.58 -27.90 4.17
CA CYS A 55 2.93 -26.56 4.65
C CYS A 55 4.33 -26.13 4.21
N GLU A 56 5.33 -27.00 4.41
CA GLU A 56 6.73 -26.75 4.03
C GLU A 56 6.87 -26.61 2.50
N SER A 57 6.07 -27.34 1.71
CA SER A 57 6.03 -27.21 0.25
C SER A 57 5.53 -25.82 -0.16
N TRP A 58 4.48 -25.33 0.50
CA TRP A 58 3.99 -23.98 0.30
C TRP A 58 5.03 -22.92 0.67
N PHE A 59 5.69 -23.04 1.83
CA PHE A 59 6.75 -22.10 2.22
C PHE A 59 7.93 -22.12 1.26
N THR A 60 8.28 -23.30 0.73
CA THR A 60 9.31 -23.43 -0.30
C THR A 60 8.90 -22.73 -1.60
N PHE A 61 7.64 -22.88 -2.03
CA PHE A 61 7.10 -22.12 -3.16
C PHE A 61 7.18 -20.60 -2.94
N LEU A 62 6.78 -20.11 -1.76
CA LEU A 62 6.92 -18.68 -1.43
C LEU A 62 8.38 -18.21 -1.47
N TRP A 63 9.32 -19.06 -1.04
CA TRP A 63 10.75 -18.76 -1.11
C TRP A 63 11.24 -18.64 -2.55
N VAL A 64 10.80 -19.52 -3.46
CA VAL A 64 11.10 -19.42 -4.90
C VAL A 64 10.62 -18.10 -5.48
N LEU A 65 9.39 -17.68 -5.13
CA LEU A 65 8.85 -16.40 -5.57
C LEU A 65 9.67 -15.22 -5.03
N ASN A 66 10.10 -15.28 -3.76
CA ASN A 66 10.95 -14.26 -3.14
C ASN A 66 12.33 -14.16 -3.80
N LEU A 67 13.00 -15.31 -4.01
CA LEU A 67 14.28 -15.42 -4.68
C LEU A 67 14.22 -14.81 -6.10
N SER A 68 13.19 -15.18 -6.88
CA SER A 68 12.98 -14.64 -8.22
C SER A 68 12.81 -13.12 -8.22
N SER A 69 12.09 -12.59 -7.23
CA SER A 69 11.81 -11.17 -7.09
C SER A 69 13.05 -10.37 -6.69
N LYS A 70 13.91 -10.89 -5.81
CA LYS A 70 15.14 -10.22 -5.34
C LYS A 70 16.34 -10.33 -6.28
N TRP A 71 16.32 -11.25 -7.23
CA TRP A 71 17.53 -11.67 -7.94
C TRP A 71 18.27 -10.52 -8.65
N ASN A 72 17.57 -9.55 -9.24
CA ASN A 72 18.15 -8.47 -10.05
C ASN A 72 17.95 -7.08 -9.43
N PRO A 73 18.60 -6.75 -8.30
CA PRO A 73 18.38 -5.47 -7.65
C PRO A 73 18.97 -4.32 -8.46
N VAL A 74 18.17 -3.26 -8.61
CA VAL A 74 18.55 -2.06 -9.34
C VAL A 74 18.13 -0.83 -8.53
N SER A 75 18.97 0.21 -8.58
CA SER A 75 18.62 1.57 -8.16
C SER A 75 18.72 2.54 -9.33
N TYR A 76 17.95 3.63 -9.27
CA TYR A 76 17.98 4.69 -10.26
C TYR A 76 18.56 5.94 -9.64
N LYS A 77 19.54 6.55 -10.31
CA LYS A 77 20.10 7.85 -9.94
C LYS A 77 19.71 8.88 -11.00
N THR A 78 19.09 9.97 -10.59
CA THR A 78 18.56 11.03 -11.46
C THR A 78 19.39 12.30 -11.33
N TYR A 79 19.40 13.13 -12.36
CA TYR A 79 20.17 14.38 -12.41
C TYR A 79 19.28 15.58 -12.78
N PRO A 80 18.48 16.13 -11.85
CA PRO A 80 17.59 17.28 -12.08
C PRO A 80 18.27 18.48 -12.75
N GLU A 81 19.47 18.84 -12.33
CA GLU A 81 20.29 19.90 -12.92
C GLU A 81 20.53 19.72 -14.43
N ARG A 82 20.70 18.47 -14.90
CA ARG A 82 20.83 18.20 -16.34
C ARG A 82 19.51 18.38 -17.09
N LEU A 83 18.39 18.04 -16.45
CA LEU A 83 17.06 18.25 -17.04
C LEU A 83 16.82 19.75 -17.31
N LEU A 84 17.15 20.60 -16.33
CA LEU A 84 17.00 22.06 -16.43
C LEU A 84 18.01 22.72 -17.39
N GLN A 85 19.12 22.06 -17.70
CA GLN A 85 20.05 22.48 -18.75
C GLN A 85 19.57 22.06 -20.15
N CYS A 86 18.97 20.86 -20.27
CA CYS A 86 18.50 20.32 -21.54
C CYS A 86 17.15 20.87 -22.00
N HIS A 87 16.29 21.25 -21.06
CA HIS A 87 14.98 21.83 -21.32
C HIS A 87 14.91 23.21 -20.69
N ARG A 88 14.43 24.19 -21.44
CA ARG A 88 14.06 25.47 -20.83
C ARG A 88 12.92 25.22 -19.83
N VAL A 89 12.82 26.07 -18.81
CA VAL A 89 11.75 25.98 -17.81
C VAL A 89 10.36 25.95 -18.47
N ASP A 90 10.18 26.69 -19.57
CA ASP A 90 8.94 26.74 -20.35
C ASP A 90 8.63 25.45 -21.15
N GLU A 91 9.65 24.65 -21.44
CA GLU A 91 9.56 23.38 -22.18
C GLU A 91 9.19 22.20 -21.26
N LEU A 92 9.19 22.40 -19.94
CA LEU A 92 8.74 21.40 -18.99
C LEU A 92 7.25 21.07 -19.21
N PRO A 93 6.87 19.79 -19.19
CA PRO A 93 5.50 19.36 -19.46
C PRO A 93 4.56 19.68 -18.28
N PRO A 94 3.30 20.04 -18.54
CA PRO A 94 2.32 20.16 -17.46
C PRO A 94 2.13 18.84 -16.69
N VAL A 95 1.79 18.96 -15.39
CA VAL A 95 1.48 17.83 -14.51
C VAL A 95 0.22 18.14 -13.70
N ASP A 96 -0.78 17.27 -13.80
CA ASP A 96 -1.96 17.31 -12.93
C ASP A 96 -1.68 16.51 -11.65
N MET A 97 -1.95 17.09 -10.48
CA MET A 97 -1.74 16.47 -9.16
C MET A 97 -3.09 16.10 -8.57
N PHE A 98 -3.28 14.82 -8.23
CA PHE A 98 -4.51 14.28 -7.68
C PHE A 98 -4.32 13.93 -6.21
N VAL A 99 -5.14 14.55 -5.35
CA VAL A 99 -5.23 14.26 -3.93
C VAL A 99 -6.60 13.70 -3.64
N THR A 100 -6.69 12.50 -3.04
CA THR A 100 -7.99 11.88 -2.71
C THR A 100 -8.21 11.83 -1.21
N THR A 101 -9.39 12.25 -0.75
CA THR A 101 -9.89 12.08 0.62
C THR A 101 -11.32 11.53 0.59
N ALA A 102 -11.69 10.73 1.59
CA ALA A 102 -12.92 9.96 1.61
C ALA A 102 -13.87 10.29 2.77
N ASP A 103 -13.34 10.80 3.88
CA ASP A 103 -14.12 11.00 5.11
C ASP A 103 -13.49 12.09 6.00
N PRO A 104 -14.17 13.22 6.26
CA PRO A 104 -13.59 14.30 7.06
C PRO A 104 -13.42 13.98 8.55
N ILE A 105 -14.05 12.91 9.05
CA ILE A 105 -13.91 12.45 10.45
C ILE A 105 -12.73 11.50 10.55
N LEU A 106 -12.65 10.52 9.66
CA LEU A 106 -11.54 9.55 9.64
C LEU A 106 -10.26 10.15 9.07
N GLU A 107 -10.36 11.18 8.22
CA GLU A 107 -9.27 11.89 7.59
C GLU A 107 -9.48 13.40 7.81
N PRO A 108 -9.09 13.93 8.99
CA PRO A 108 -9.30 15.34 9.33
C PRO A 108 -8.79 16.29 8.24
N PRO A 109 -9.55 17.33 7.84
CA PRO A 109 -9.21 18.19 6.70
C PRO A 109 -7.83 18.84 6.74
N ILE A 110 -7.29 19.11 7.94
CA ILE A 110 -5.95 19.66 8.11
C ILE A 110 -4.85 18.74 7.53
N ILE A 111 -5.06 17.43 7.51
CA ILE A 111 -4.14 16.46 6.89
C ILE A 111 -4.10 16.67 5.38
N THR A 112 -5.28 16.70 4.74
CA THR A 112 -5.44 17.01 3.31
C THR A 112 -4.83 18.36 2.95
N VAL A 113 -5.09 19.39 3.77
CA VAL A 113 -4.55 20.74 3.59
C VAL A 113 -3.03 20.75 3.60
N ASN A 114 -2.39 20.05 4.53
CA ASN A 114 -0.93 19.98 4.59
C ASN A 114 -0.32 19.30 3.36
N THR A 115 -0.96 18.23 2.86
CA THR A 115 -0.56 17.59 1.62
C THR A 115 -0.70 18.54 0.43
N VAL A 116 -1.84 19.23 0.30
CA VAL A 116 -2.08 20.22 -0.76
C VAL A 116 -1.07 21.36 -0.70
N LEU A 117 -0.83 21.95 0.47
CA LEU A 117 0.15 23.03 0.64
C LEU A 117 1.57 22.60 0.27
N SER A 118 1.95 21.35 0.58
CA SER A 118 3.24 20.81 0.18
C SER A 118 3.39 20.67 -1.34
N LEU A 119 2.32 20.24 -2.02
CA LEU A 119 2.29 20.07 -3.47
C LEU A 119 2.29 21.41 -4.21
N LEU A 120 1.57 22.42 -3.69
CA LEU A 120 1.55 23.76 -4.28
C LEU A 120 2.90 24.48 -4.19
N ALA A 121 3.79 24.02 -3.29
CA ALA A 121 5.08 24.65 -2.98
C ALA A 121 6.31 23.87 -3.51
N VAL A 122 6.12 22.86 -4.37
CA VAL A 122 7.21 22.11 -5.01
C VAL A 122 8.00 22.98 -5.99
N ASP A 123 9.24 22.58 -6.26
CA ASP A 123 10.13 23.27 -7.20
C ASP A 123 9.78 22.86 -8.63
N TYR A 124 8.69 23.42 -9.16
CA TYR A 124 8.25 23.28 -10.55
C TYR A 124 7.49 24.55 -10.99
N PRO A 125 7.43 24.88 -12.30
CA PRO A 125 6.73 26.08 -12.76
C PRO A 125 5.24 26.05 -12.40
N ALA A 126 4.76 27.09 -11.74
CA ALA A 126 3.39 27.11 -11.21
C ALA A 126 2.33 27.03 -12.32
N ASN A 127 2.58 27.65 -13.46
CA ASN A 127 1.74 27.59 -14.66
C ASN A 127 1.71 26.21 -15.36
N LYS A 128 2.53 25.25 -14.91
CA LYS A 128 2.54 23.86 -15.39
C LYS A 128 1.88 22.91 -14.40
N LEU A 129 1.47 23.38 -13.23
CA LEU A 129 0.89 22.56 -12.19
C LEU A 129 -0.59 22.85 -11.99
N SER A 130 -1.37 21.79 -11.79
CA SER A 130 -2.78 21.90 -11.42
C SER A 130 -3.12 20.85 -10.38
N CYS A 131 -3.54 21.28 -9.20
CA CYS A 131 -3.92 20.42 -8.10
C CYS A 131 -5.44 20.18 -8.11
N TYR A 132 -5.86 18.93 -8.19
CA TYR A 132 -7.24 18.51 -8.07
C TYR A 132 -7.41 17.70 -6.79
N VAL A 133 -8.28 18.18 -5.90
CA VAL A 133 -8.63 17.48 -4.66
C VAL A 133 -9.98 16.81 -4.85
N SER A 134 -9.99 15.48 -4.86
CA SER A 134 -11.22 14.70 -4.86
C SER A 134 -11.67 14.44 -3.43
N ASP A 135 -12.88 14.88 -3.10
CA ASP A 135 -13.54 14.65 -1.83
C ASP A 135 -14.74 13.73 -2.00
N ASP A 136 -14.53 12.47 -1.65
CA ASP A 136 -15.54 11.42 -1.67
C ASP A 136 -16.54 11.55 -0.50
N GLY A 137 -16.27 12.40 0.49
CA GLY A 137 -17.18 12.72 1.58
C GLY A 137 -18.17 13.83 1.25
N ALA A 138 -17.94 14.59 0.17
CA ALA A 138 -18.69 15.80 -0.19
C ALA A 138 -18.82 16.78 1.00
N SER A 139 -17.71 16.96 1.72
CA SER A 139 -17.67 17.64 3.00
C SER A 139 -17.54 19.16 2.81
N PRO A 140 -18.51 19.96 3.28
CA PRO A 140 -18.37 21.41 3.26
C PRO A 140 -17.18 21.88 4.12
N LEU A 141 -16.84 21.13 5.18
CA LEU A 141 -15.67 21.42 6.01
C LEU A 141 -14.36 21.22 5.25
N THR A 142 -14.26 20.17 4.42
CA THR A 142 -13.08 19.93 3.58
C THR A 142 -12.92 21.05 2.56
N PHE A 143 -14.01 21.47 1.92
CA PHE A 143 -13.99 22.59 0.99
C PHE A 143 -13.59 23.92 1.67
N TYR A 144 -14.16 24.22 2.83
CA TYR A 144 -13.79 25.38 3.65
C TYR A 144 -12.30 25.38 4.01
N ALA A 145 -11.78 24.23 4.47
CA ALA A 145 -10.38 24.08 4.82
C ALA A 145 -9.45 24.36 3.62
N LEU A 146 -9.82 23.93 2.41
CA LEU A 146 -9.08 24.24 1.19
C LEU A 146 -9.16 25.71 0.79
N LEU A 147 -10.30 26.38 1.03
CA LEU A 147 -10.45 27.82 0.80
C LEU A 147 -9.52 28.61 1.72
N GLU A 148 -9.50 28.31 3.02
CA GLU A 148 -8.58 28.94 3.96
C GLU A 148 -7.12 28.60 3.65
N ALA A 149 -6.84 27.35 3.28
CA ALA A 149 -5.51 26.94 2.84
C ALA A 149 -5.04 27.71 1.60
N SER A 150 -5.95 28.04 0.67
CA SER A 150 -5.63 28.82 -0.52
C SER A 150 -5.19 30.26 -0.17
N LYS A 151 -5.78 30.85 0.87
CA LYS A 151 -5.39 32.17 1.39
C LYS A 151 -4.00 32.09 2.01
N PHE A 152 -3.73 31.04 2.79
CA PHE A 152 -2.42 30.80 3.38
C PHE A 152 -1.34 30.46 2.34
N ALA A 153 -1.68 29.73 1.27
CA ALA A 153 -0.76 29.35 0.19
C ALA A 153 -0.12 30.58 -0.48
N LYS A 154 -0.87 31.70 -0.58
CA LYS A 154 -0.36 32.98 -1.11
C LYS A 154 0.79 33.57 -0.28
N LEU A 155 0.92 33.15 0.98
CA LEU A 155 2.02 33.52 1.87
C LEU A 155 3.10 32.42 1.90
N TRP A 156 2.68 31.16 2.01
CA TRP A 156 3.56 30.01 2.14
C TRP A 156 4.42 29.74 0.91
N VAL A 157 3.80 29.71 -0.29
CA VAL A 157 4.52 29.36 -1.54
C VAL A 157 5.64 30.37 -1.85
N PRO A 158 5.41 31.70 -1.82
CA PRO A 158 6.50 32.66 -2.02
C PRO A 158 7.59 32.58 -0.95
N PHE A 159 7.22 32.39 0.32
CA PHE A 159 8.19 32.22 1.41
C PHE A 159 9.09 31.00 1.17
N CYS A 160 8.49 29.87 0.81
CA CYS A 160 9.20 28.64 0.47
C CYS A 160 10.19 28.82 -0.69
N LYS A 161 9.76 29.47 -1.78
CA LYS A 161 10.62 29.75 -2.95
C LYS A 161 11.74 30.75 -2.61
N LYS A 162 11.41 31.85 -1.92
CA LYS A 162 12.35 32.93 -1.56
C LYS A 162 13.51 32.44 -0.70
N TYR A 163 13.23 31.58 0.27
CA TYR A 163 14.22 31.11 1.25
C TYR A 163 14.70 29.67 0.99
N GLY A 164 14.34 29.05 -0.13
CA GLY A 164 14.78 27.69 -0.47
C GLY A 164 14.41 26.64 0.58
N ILE A 165 13.25 26.79 1.22
CA ILE A 165 12.80 25.92 2.31
C ILE A 165 12.66 24.48 1.82
N GLN A 166 13.39 23.53 2.40
CA GLN A 166 13.36 22.15 1.92
C GLN A 166 12.03 21.45 2.25
N THR A 167 11.58 21.54 3.50
CA THR A 167 10.32 20.92 3.97
C THR A 167 9.11 21.74 3.53
N ARG A 168 8.38 21.27 2.52
CA ARG A 168 7.22 22.00 1.95
C ARG A 168 5.92 21.83 2.72
N ALA A 169 5.86 20.87 3.64
CA ALA A 169 4.72 20.68 4.53
C ALA A 169 4.84 21.57 5.79
N PRO A 170 3.95 22.56 5.98
CA PRO A 170 4.05 23.53 7.09
C PRO A 170 4.08 22.87 8.46
N PHE A 171 3.23 21.87 8.71
CA PHE A 171 3.18 21.19 10.01
C PHE A 171 4.51 20.55 10.43
N ARG A 172 5.28 20.03 9.45
CA ARG A 172 6.62 19.46 9.69
C ARG A 172 7.68 20.54 9.82
N TYR A 173 7.59 21.58 8.99
CA TYR A 173 8.54 22.69 9.03
C TYR A 173 8.49 23.45 10.36
N PHE A 174 7.28 23.64 10.90
CA PHE A 174 7.09 24.34 12.17
C PHE A 174 7.17 23.46 13.42
N SER A 175 7.21 22.12 13.28
CA SER A 175 7.38 21.19 14.40
C SER A 175 8.83 21.02 14.83
N SER A 176 9.81 21.22 13.93
CA SER A 176 11.22 21.26 14.32
C SER A 176 11.50 22.55 15.09
N GLU A 177 12.13 22.43 16.26
CA GLU A 177 12.78 23.57 16.88
C GLU A 177 13.70 24.22 15.85
N LEU A 178 13.73 25.55 15.80
CA LEU A 178 14.71 26.30 15.02
C LEU A 178 16.09 25.86 15.50
N VAL A 179 16.68 24.86 14.84
CA VAL A 179 18.10 24.56 15.02
C VAL A 179 18.78 25.85 14.63
N SER A 180 19.43 26.45 15.61
CA SER A 180 20.08 27.74 15.54
C SER A 180 21.17 27.72 14.47
N SER A 181 20.79 27.91 13.21
CA SER A 181 21.73 28.25 12.15
C SER A 181 22.14 29.69 12.38
N HIS A 182 23.41 29.88 12.71
CA HIS A 182 24.10 31.16 12.76
C HIS A 182 24.15 31.79 11.36
N ASP A 183 23.01 32.23 10.80
CA ASP A 183 22.96 33.14 9.64
C ASP A 183 21.54 33.64 9.27
N ASN A 184 20.56 33.57 10.17
CA ASN A 184 19.19 33.98 9.82
C ASN A 184 19.06 35.51 9.86
N SER A 185 18.86 36.13 8.69
CA SER A 185 18.63 37.58 8.60
C SER A 185 17.40 38.01 9.41
N MET A 186 17.42 39.24 9.93
CA MET A 186 16.28 39.79 10.68
C MET A 186 14.99 39.78 9.87
N ASP A 187 15.09 39.98 8.55
CA ASP A 187 13.95 39.91 7.63
C ASP A 187 13.37 38.49 7.57
N PHE A 188 14.22 37.46 7.47
CA PHE A 188 13.77 36.07 7.53
C PHE A 188 13.06 35.77 8.85
N LEU A 189 13.62 36.16 10.00
CA LEU A 189 13.00 35.90 11.31
C LEU A 189 11.65 36.60 11.49
N LYS A 190 11.48 37.78 10.90
CA LYS A 190 10.21 38.52 10.90
C LYS A 190 9.18 37.83 10.00
N GLU A 191 9.57 37.44 8.78
CA GLU A 191 8.69 36.70 7.87
C GLU A 191 8.33 35.32 8.44
N TYR A 192 9.30 34.56 8.94
CA TYR A 192 9.10 33.26 9.56
C TYR A 192 8.03 33.32 10.66
N ARG A 193 8.11 34.28 11.59
CA ARG A 193 7.11 34.45 12.66
C ARG A 193 5.72 34.71 12.09
N LYS A 194 5.62 35.64 11.13
CA LYS A 194 4.36 35.96 10.45
C LYS A 194 3.76 34.74 9.75
N ILE A 195 4.57 33.93 9.06
CA ILE A 195 4.09 32.73 8.37
C ILE A 195 3.69 31.65 9.37
N LYS A 196 4.45 31.46 10.46
CA LYS A 196 4.12 30.52 11.54
C LYS A 196 2.78 30.87 12.21
N GLU A 197 2.58 32.13 12.55
CA GLU A 197 1.30 32.64 13.08
C GLU A 197 0.16 32.42 12.08
N GLY A 198 0.40 32.68 10.79
CA GLY A 198 -0.57 32.43 9.72
C GLY A 198 -0.97 30.95 9.60
N TYR A 199 -0.03 30.02 9.81
CA TYR A 199 -0.32 28.58 9.81
C TYR A 199 -1.12 28.17 11.06
N GLN A 200 -0.78 28.71 12.23
CA GLN A 200 -1.53 28.46 13.46
C GLN A 200 -2.97 28.99 13.38
N GLU A 201 -3.16 30.18 12.78
CA GLU A 201 -4.48 30.73 12.48
C GLU A 201 -5.29 29.81 11.56
N LEU A 202 -4.67 29.29 10.49
CA LEU A 202 -5.31 28.34 9.59
C LEU A 202 -5.80 27.09 10.34
N GLY A 203 -4.94 26.50 11.20
CA GLY A 203 -5.30 25.34 12.02
C GLY A 203 -6.49 25.63 12.92
N ARG A 204 -6.44 26.73 13.68
CA ARG A 204 -7.54 27.12 14.58
C ARG A 204 -8.85 27.39 13.84
N LYS A 205 -8.83 28.02 12.67
CA LYS A 205 -10.06 28.23 11.87
C LYS A 205 -10.71 26.92 11.46
N ILE A 206 -9.91 25.94 11.05
CA ILE A 206 -10.41 24.61 10.66
C ILE A 206 -10.98 23.88 11.88
N GLU A 207 -10.30 23.95 13.03
CA GLU A 207 -10.77 23.36 14.29
C GLU A 207 -12.08 24.01 14.78
N ASP A 208 -12.15 25.34 14.78
CA ASP A 208 -13.35 26.10 15.14
C ASP A 208 -14.54 25.74 14.23
N ALA A 209 -14.30 25.60 12.92
CA ALA A 209 -15.30 25.20 11.94
C ALA A 209 -15.80 23.76 12.16
N ALA A 210 -14.90 22.86 12.56
CA ALA A 210 -15.24 21.48 12.90
C ALA A 210 -16.11 21.38 14.17
N LEU A 211 -15.80 22.20 15.19
CA LEU A 211 -16.52 22.20 16.48
C LEU A 211 -17.91 22.85 16.41
N LYS A 212 -18.03 23.97 15.69
CA LYS A 212 -19.25 24.79 15.67
C LYS A 212 -20.35 24.26 14.75
N SER A 213 -20.18 23.08 14.12
CA SER A 213 -21.08 22.57 13.08
C SER A 213 -21.43 23.67 12.06
N MET A 214 -20.42 24.22 11.37
CA MET A 214 -20.52 25.23 10.29
C MET A 214 -21.66 26.27 10.48
N PRO A 215 -21.49 27.31 11.30
CA PRO A 215 -22.54 28.29 11.54
C PRO A 215 -22.67 29.30 10.37
N TYR A 216 -23.90 29.50 9.87
CA TYR A 216 -24.37 30.58 8.98
C TYR A 216 -23.69 30.78 7.60
N GLU A 217 -22.45 30.35 7.37
CA GLU A 217 -21.67 30.54 6.13
C GLU A 217 -22.13 29.66 4.96
N LEU A 218 -22.91 28.60 5.20
CA LEU A 218 -23.58 27.80 4.16
C LEU A 218 -24.57 28.62 3.32
N SER A 219 -24.95 29.83 3.78
CA SER A 219 -25.80 30.77 3.04
C SER A 219 -25.05 31.61 1.99
N THR A 220 -23.70 31.57 1.96
CA THR A 220 -22.92 32.24 0.93
C THR A 220 -22.97 31.49 -0.40
N ALA A 221 -22.92 32.21 -1.52
CA ALA A 221 -23.02 31.66 -2.88
C ALA A 221 -22.01 30.52 -3.16
N GLU A 222 -20.86 30.54 -2.50
CA GLU A 222 -19.81 29.51 -2.63
C GLU A 222 -20.27 28.14 -2.11
N PHE A 223 -21.08 28.12 -1.05
CA PHE A 223 -21.48 26.91 -0.32
C PHE A 223 -22.87 26.38 -0.70
N VAL A 224 -23.63 27.10 -1.54
CA VAL A 224 -24.98 26.67 -1.98
C VAL A 224 -25.00 25.25 -2.52
N ALA A 225 -23.95 24.82 -3.22
CA ALA A 225 -23.81 23.47 -3.77
C ALA A 225 -23.75 22.35 -2.70
N PHE A 226 -23.47 22.70 -1.44
CA PHE A 226 -23.44 21.76 -0.31
C PHE A 226 -24.76 21.71 0.47
N SER A 227 -25.77 22.50 0.06
CA SER A 227 -27.10 22.47 0.67
C SER A 227 -27.76 21.12 0.36
N ASN A 228 -28.23 20.42 1.40
CA ASN A 228 -28.88 19.10 1.27
C ASN A 228 -27.99 17.99 0.66
N VAL A 229 -26.67 18.06 0.84
CA VAL A 229 -25.75 16.99 0.42
C VAL A 229 -25.82 15.82 1.41
N GLU A 230 -26.17 14.65 0.90
CA GLU A 230 -25.98 13.39 1.61
C GLU A 230 -24.77 12.66 1.04
N ARG A 231 -23.91 12.09 1.90
CA ARG A 231 -22.65 11.44 1.50
C ARG A 231 -22.78 10.38 0.39
N ARG A 232 -23.94 9.73 0.26
CA ARG A 232 -24.20 8.69 -0.74
C ARG A 232 -25.17 9.13 -1.85
N ASN A 233 -25.68 10.36 -1.77
CA ASN A 233 -26.67 10.89 -2.69
C ASN A 233 -26.51 12.40 -2.83
N HIS A 234 -25.73 12.83 -3.82
CA HIS A 234 -25.50 14.23 -4.11
C HIS A 234 -25.03 14.44 -5.55
N PRO A 235 -25.32 15.60 -6.17
CA PRO A 235 -24.81 15.93 -7.49
C PRO A 235 -23.29 16.12 -7.45
N THR A 236 -22.67 16.16 -8.64
CA THR A 236 -21.29 16.62 -8.78
C THR A 236 -21.14 18.04 -8.23
N ILE A 237 -20.03 18.32 -7.57
CA ILE A 237 -19.60 19.65 -7.12
C ILE A 237 -18.19 19.90 -7.64
N ILE A 238 -17.99 20.92 -8.48
CA ILE A 238 -16.67 21.34 -8.96
C ILE A 238 -16.48 22.82 -8.65
N LYS A 239 -15.39 23.15 -7.97
CA LYS A 239 -15.06 24.52 -7.58
C LYS A 239 -13.60 24.81 -7.88
N VAL A 240 -13.35 25.84 -8.69
CA VAL A 240 -12.00 26.37 -8.93
C VAL A 240 -11.68 27.34 -7.78
N ILE A 241 -10.73 26.97 -6.92
CA ILE A 241 -10.35 27.75 -5.72
C ILE A 241 -9.21 28.72 -6.05
N LEU A 242 -8.19 28.25 -6.78
CA LEU A 242 -7.08 29.07 -7.26
C LEU A 242 -6.95 28.92 -8.77
N GLU A 243 -6.76 30.05 -9.45
CA GLU A 243 -6.59 30.11 -10.89
C GLU A 243 -5.43 31.03 -11.27
N ASN A 244 -4.42 30.48 -11.95
CA ASN A 244 -3.27 31.23 -12.46
C ASN A 244 -3.59 31.87 -13.82
N LYS A 245 -4.45 32.90 -13.81
CA LYS A 245 -4.91 33.58 -15.03
C LYS A 245 -3.78 34.20 -15.86
N GLU A 246 -2.74 34.67 -15.19
CA GLU A 246 -1.58 35.31 -15.81
C GLU A 246 -0.59 34.30 -16.39
N SER A 247 -0.83 32.99 -16.22
CA SER A 247 0.10 31.92 -16.64
C SER A 247 1.53 32.12 -16.13
N SER A 248 1.67 32.73 -14.94
CA SER A 248 2.96 33.07 -14.33
C SER A 248 3.63 31.82 -13.74
N SER A 249 4.91 31.60 -14.07
CA SER A 249 5.73 30.53 -13.48
C SER A 249 5.97 30.70 -11.98
N ASP A 250 5.98 31.95 -11.51
CA ASP A 250 6.27 32.31 -10.12
C ASP A 250 5.01 32.42 -9.26
N GLY A 251 3.83 32.41 -9.88
CA GLY A 251 2.54 32.42 -9.21
C GLY A 251 2.22 31.15 -8.42
N LEU A 252 0.92 30.92 -8.18
CA LEU A 252 0.42 29.70 -7.56
C LEU A 252 -0.12 28.73 -8.62
N PRO A 253 0.04 27.41 -8.43
CA PRO A 253 -0.66 26.43 -9.25
C PRO A 253 -2.18 26.56 -9.16
N HIS A 254 -2.89 26.02 -10.16
CA HIS A 254 -4.34 25.89 -10.07
C HIS A 254 -4.72 24.96 -8.91
N LEU A 255 -5.83 25.25 -8.22
CA LEU A 255 -6.41 24.39 -7.19
C LEU A 255 -7.90 24.22 -7.48
N VAL A 256 -8.31 22.97 -7.70
CA VAL A 256 -9.69 22.61 -8.05
C VAL A 256 -10.21 21.59 -7.05
N TYR A 257 -11.32 21.89 -6.40
CA TYR A 257 -12.07 20.93 -5.60
C TYR A 257 -13.06 20.18 -6.48
N VAL A 258 -13.11 18.86 -6.31
CA VAL A 258 -14.02 17.97 -7.04
C VAL A 258 -14.68 17.04 -6.03
N SER A 259 -16.00 17.05 -5.98
CA SER A 259 -16.79 15.95 -5.43
C SER A 259 -17.62 15.37 -6.55
N ARG A 260 -17.43 14.09 -6.84
CA ARG A 260 -18.16 13.40 -7.91
C ARG A 260 -19.60 13.15 -7.53
N GLU A 261 -20.49 13.05 -8.50
CA GLU A 261 -21.86 12.62 -8.24
C GLU A 261 -21.88 11.24 -7.58
N LYS A 262 -22.71 11.10 -6.54
CA LYS A 262 -23.03 9.81 -5.92
C LYS A 262 -24.53 9.64 -5.89
N HIS A 263 -24.97 8.42 -6.15
CA HIS A 263 -26.37 8.06 -6.13
C HIS A 263 -26.53 6.64 -5.58
N PRO A 264 -27.54 6.34 -4.73
CA PRO A 264 -27.66 5.05 -4.04
C PRO A 264 -27.76 3.83 -4.97
N LYS A 265 -28.26 4.02 -6.21
CA LYS A 265 -28.42 2.95 -7.20
C LYS A 265 -27.17 2.71 -8.06
N HIS A 266 -26.13 3.53 -7.89
CA HIS A 266 -24.93 3.51 -8.73
C HIS A 266 -23.69 3.15 -7.90
N PRO A 267 -22.98 2.05 -8.23
CA PRO A 267 -21.76 1.71 -7.52
C PRO A 267 -20.68 2.76 -7.78
N HIS A 268 -20.14 3.34 -6.71
CA HIS A 268 -19.15 4.41 -6.84
C HIS A 268 -17.70 3.89 -6.91
N HIS A 269 -17.43 2.61 -6.68
CA HIS A 269 -16.09 2.02 -6.85
C HIS A 269 -14.96 2.70 -6.05
N TYR A 270 -15.27 3.24 -4.85
CA TYR A 270 -14.29 3.82 -3.91
C TYR A 270 -13.24 4.73 -4.60
N LYS A 271 -11.96 4.60 -4.25
CA LYS A 271 -10.88 5.41 -4.79
C LYS A 271 -10.70 5.26 -6.31
N ALA A 272 -10.86 4.05 -6.85
CA ALA A 272 -10.76 3.82 -8.30
C ALA A 272 -11.70 4.72 -9.11
N GLY A 273 -12.96 4.82 -8.68
CA GLY A 273 -13.94 5.68 -9.34
C GLY A 273 -13.64 7.17 -9.15
N ALA A 274 -13.10 7.57 -7.99
CA ALA A 274 -12.70 8.95 -7.74
C ALA A 274 -11.56 9.36 -8.67
N MET A 275 -10.56 8.50 -8.82
CA MET A 275 -9.43 8.68 -9.74
C MET A 275 -9.86 8.73 -11.21
N ASN A 276 -10.84 7.91 -11.61
CA ASN A 276 -11.41 7.95 -12.96
C ASN A 276 -12.13 9.27 -13.23
N VAL A 277 -12.93 9.78 -12.28
CA VAL A 277 -13.57 11.10 -12.40
C VAL A 277 -12.53 12.21 -12.49
N LEU A 278 -11.54 12.23 -11.59
CA LEU A 278 -10.44 13.21 -11.64
C LEU A 278 -9.73 13.20 -12.99
N THR A 279 -9.51 12.03 -13.56
CA THR A 279 -8.83 11.87 -14.84
C THR A 279 -9.65 12.43 -16.00
N ARG A 280 -10.98 12.25 -15.98
CA ARG A 280 -11.87 12.87 -16.96
C ARG A 280 -11.92 14.38 -16.80
N VAL A 281 -12.20 14.85 -15.58
CA VAL A 281 -12.32 16.28 -15.24
C VAL A 281 -11.05 17.04 -15.62
N SER A 282 -9.89 16.62 -15.12
CA SER A 282 -8.62 17.23 -15.49
C SER A 282 -8.31 17.10 -16.98
N GLY A 283 -8.70 16.00 -17.62
CA GLY A 283 -8.53 15.81 -19.08
C GLY A 283 -9.36 16.77 -19.94
N ALA A 284 -10.45 17.32 -19.41
CA ALA A 284 -11.23 18.38 -20.07
C ALA A 284 -10.77 19.79 -19.68
N MET A 285 -10.28 19.98 -18.45
CA MET A 285 -9.88 21.27 -17.92
C MET A 285 -8.45 21.67 -18.32
N THR A 286 -7.45 20.87 -17.95
CA THR A 286 -6.01 21.20 -18.11
C THR A 286 -5.28 20.27 -19.08
N ASN A 287 -5.76 19.02 -19.19
CA ASN A 287 -5.27 17.97 -20.09
C ASN A 287 -3.75 17.77 -20.04
N ALA A 288 -3.16 17.72 -18.84
CA ALA A 288 -1.73 17.52 -18.68
C ALA A 288 -1.28 16.12 -19.16
N PRO A 289 -0.15 15.98 -19.86
CA PRO A 289 0.33 14.68 -20.33
C PRO A 289 0.77 13.73 -19.20
N PHE A 290 1.08 14.26 -18.02
CA PHE A 290 1.45 13.51 -16.83
C PHE A 290 0.50 13.79 -15.67
N MET A 291 0.33 12.79 -14.82
CA MET A 291 -0.51 12.88 -13.62
C MET A 291 0.25 12.33 -12.43
N LEU A 292 0.26 13.04 -11.31
CA LEU A 292 0.70 12.54 -10.01
C LEU A 292 -0.53 12.17 -9.19
N ASN A 293 -0.55 11.00 -8.55
CA ASN A 293 -1.56 10.69 -7.54
C ASN A 293 -0.93 10.52 -6.16
N VAL A 294 -1.56 11.12 -5.15
CA VAL A 294 -1.21 10.94 -3.74
C VAL A 294 -2.46 10.78 -2.87
N ASP A 295 -2.29 10.07 -1.76
CA ASP A 295 -3.28 10.04 -0.68
C ASP A 295 -3.29 11.35 0.11
N CYS A 296 -4.40 11.65 0.80
CA CYS A 296 -4.54 12.87 1.59
C CYS A 296 -3.48 13.04 2.68
N ASP A 297 -2.87 11.95 3.15
CA ASP A 297 -1.83 11.94 4.19
C ASP A 297 -0.40 11.87 3.64
N MET A 298 -0.20 11.86 2.33
CA MET A 298 1.09 11.69 1.66
C MET A 298 1.61 13.01 1.10
N TYR A 299 2.34 13.77 1.92
CA TYR A 299 2.87 15.08 1.53
C TYR A 299 4.17 14.96 0.71
N ALA A 300 4.46 15.96 -0.13
CA ALA A 300 5.72 16.06 -0.88
C ALA A 300 6.85 16.49 0.06
N ASN A 301 7.74 15.55 0.36
CA ASN A 301 8.85 15.77 1.28
C ASN A 301 10.10 16.27 0.56
N ASN A 302 10.38 15.76 -0.64
CA ASN A 302 11.43 16.28 -1.50
C ASN A 302 10.83 17.32 -2.45
N PRO A 303 11.26 18.59 -2.40
CA PRO A 303 10.67 19.64 -3.23
C PRO A 303 11.00 19.51 -4.72
N GLN A 304 12.06 18.79 -5.08
CA GLN A 304 12.46 18.55 -6.46
C GLN A 304 11.87 17.25 -7.06
N ILE A 305 10.94 16.59 -6.36
CA ILE A 305 10.40 15.29 -6.79
C ILE A 305 9.85 15.31 -8.23
N PHE A 306 9.29 16.42 -8.68
CA PHE A 306 8.80 16.59 -10.05
C PHE A 306 9.95 16.52 -11.06
N HIS A 307 11.08 17.18 -10.80
CA HIS A 307 12.26 17.07 -11.65
C HIS A 307 12.83 15.64 -11.65
N HIS A 308 12.90 14.99 -10.49
CA HIS A 308 13.34 13.59 -10.41
C HIS A 308 12.45 12.66 -11.25
N ALA A 309 11.13 12.82 -11.16
CA ALA A 309 10.19 12.04 -11.97
C ALA A 309 10.35 12.34 -13.47
N MET A 310 10.49 13.61 -13.85
CA MET A 310 10.69 14.02 -15.24
C MET A 310 12.03 13.52 -15.82
N CYS A 311 13.11 13.45 -15.03
CA CYS A 311 14.34 12.80 -15.47
C CYS A 311 14.10 11.35 -15.92
N LEU A 312 13.25 10.60 -15.21
CA LEU A 312 12.96 9.20 -15.51
C LEU A 312 11.94 9.04 -16.64
N LEU A 313 10.95 9.94 -16.74
CA LEU A 313 9.92 9.91 -17.77
C LEU A 313 10.38 10.47 -19.12
N LEU A 314 11.21 11.51 -19.12
CA LEU A 314 11.69 12.17 -20.34
C LEU A 314 13.06 11.63 -20.79
N GLY A 315 13.88 11.15 -19.85
CA GLY A 315 15.23 10.65 -20.15
C GLY A 315 15.28 9.26 -20.78
N SER A 316 14.16 8.55 -20.89
CA SER A 316 14.11 7.22 -21.49
C SER A 316 14.40 7.29 -22.99
N LYS A 317 15.26 6.42 -23.52
CA LYS A 317 15.65 6.39 -24.94
C LYS A 317 14.44 6.30 -25.89
N SER A 318 13.37 5.65 -25.45
CA SER A 318 12.07 5.65 -26.11
C SER A 318 11.01 6.10 -25.09
N GLU A 319 10.11 7.00 -25.47
CA GLU A 319 8.94 7.34 -24.66
C GLU A 319 8.09 6.10 -24.27
N GLN A 320 8.26 5.02 -25.02
CA GLN A 320 7.54 3.75 -24.88
C GLN A 320 8.10 2.88 -23.73
N ASP A 321 9.23 3.27 -23.13
CA ASP A 321 9.94 2.45 -22.15
C ASP A 321 9.49 2.66 -20.70
N CYS A 322 8.67 3.67 -20.39
CA CYS A 322 8.24 3.94 -19.02
C CYS A 322 6.80 4.45 -19.00
N GLY A 323 5.88 3.65 -18.45
CA GLY A 323 4.46 4.01 -18.32
C GLY A 323 4.14 4.79 -17.05
N PHE A 324 4.85 4.51 -15.96
CA PHE A 324 4.76 5.25 -14.70
C PHE A 324 6.05 5.17 -13.88
N VAL A 325 6.23 6.17 -13.00
CA VAL A 325 7.32 6.27 -12.03
C VAL A 325 6.75 6.19 -10.62
N GLN A 326 7.13 5.16 -9.88
CA GLN A 326 6.66 4.91 -8.51
C GLN A 326 7.73 5.34 -7.51
N SER A 327 7.35 6.12 -6.50
CA SER A 327 8.16 6.31 -5.29
C SER A 327 7.71 5.36 -4.18
N PRO A 328 8.62 4.75 -3.39
CA PRO A 328 8.22 3.88 -2.30
C PRO A 328 7.42 4.67 -1.26
N GLN A 329 6.41 4.03 -0.68
CA GLN A 329 5.69 4.59 0.46
C GLN A 329 6.61 4.59 1.68
N MET A 330 6.80 5.76 2.26
CA MET A 330 7.61 5.99 3.45
C MET A 330 6.78 6.81 4.43
N PHE A 331 7.01 6.63 5.73
CA PHE A 331 6.17 7.24 6.78
C PHE A 331 6.97 8.19 7.65
N TYR A 332 6.30 9.22 8.19
CA TYR A 332 6.85 10.12 9.20
C TYR A 332 6.35 9.74 10.61
N ASP A 333 6.95 10.31 11.65
CA ASP A 333 6.64 10.06 13.08
C ASP A 333 6.55 8.57 13.43
N VAL A 334 7.50 7.86 12.84
CA VAL A 334 7.62 6.43 12.91
C VAL A 334 7.98 6.01 14.33
N VAL A 335 7.17 5.12 14.91
CA VAL A 335 7.46 4.54 16.23
C VAL A 335 8.76 3.75 16.16
N LYS A 336 9.65 4.02 17.11
CA LYS A 336 10.94 3.34 17.22
C LYS A 336 10.76 1.82 17.24
N ASP A 337 11.59 1.12 16.48
CA ASP A 337 11.61 -0.34 16.35
C ASP A 337 10.34 -0.97 15.75
N ASP A 338 9.44 -0.20 15.14
CA ASP A 338 8.29 -0.71 14.37
C ASP A 338 7.46 -1.81 15.07
N PRO A 339 6.87 -1.55 16.26
CA PRO A 339 6.14 -2.57 17.01
C PRO A 339 4.94 -3.15 16.28
N LEU A 340 4.39 -2.45 15.28
CA LEU A 340 3.27 -2.88 14.45
C LEU A 340 3.70 -3.53 13.13
N GLY A 341 4.98 -3.48 12.77
CA GLY A 341 5.51 -4.08 11.55
C GLY A 341 4.93 -3.49 10.26
N ASN A 342 4.53 -2.22 10.26
CA ASN A 342 3.74 -1.60 9.19
C ASN A 342 4.55 -0.65 8.29
N GLN A 343 5.85 -0.48 8.54
CA GLN A 343 6.67 0.45 7.77
C GLN A 343 7.18 -0.12 6.44
N MET A 344 7.36 -1.44 6.35
CA MET A 344 7.78 -2.16 5.14
C MET A 344 9.09 -1.66 4.47
N VAL A 345 9.92 -0.88 5.15
CA VAL A 345 11.14 -0.27 4.56
C VAL A 345 12.12 -1.33 4.06
N VAL A 346 12.36 -2.39 4.85
CA VAL A 346 13.26 -3.49 4.48
C VAL A 346 12.73 -4.23 3.25
N LEU A 347 11.41 -4.44 3.18
CA LEU A 347 10.76 -5.08 2.03
C LEU A 347 11.01 -4.26 0.75
N PHE A 348 10.78 -2.95 0.77
CA PHE A 348 11.02 -2.10 -0.41
C PHE A 348 12.52 -2.03 -0.77
N LYS A 349 13.41 -2.03 0.22
CA LYS A 349 14.86 -2.00 0.00
C LYS A 349 15.37 -3.25 -0.72
N TYR A 350 14.95 -4.44 -0.32
CA TYR A 350 15.47 -5.69 -0.89
C TYR A 350 14.59 -6.24 -2.00
N VAL A 351 13.31 -6.50 -1.72
CA VAL A 351 12.38 -7.06 -2.71
C VAL A 351 12.01 -6.00 -3.74
N GLY A 352 11.69 -4.78 -3.31
CA GLY A 352 11.31 -3.69 -4.22
C GLY A 352 12.41 -3.34 -5.23
N SER A 353 13.67 -3.27 -4.78
CA SER A 353 14.81 -3.03 -5.68
C SER A 353 15.02 -4.17 -6.68
N GLY A 354 14.77 -5.42 -6.27
CA GLY A 354 14.79 -6.58 -7.16
C GLY A 354 13.72 -6.53 -8.24
N ILE A 355 12.48 -6.20 -7.86
CA ILE A 355 11.34 -6.02 -8.78
C ILE A 355 11.60 -4.85 -9.75
N ALA A 356 12.24 -3.77 -9.28
CA ALA A 356 12.62 -2.65 -10.13
C ALA A 356 13.57 -3.05 -11.27
N GLY A 357 14.35 -4.13 -11.11
CA GLY A 357 15.20 -4.68 -12.16
C GLY A 357 14.49 -5.58 -13.19
N LEU A 358 13.22 -5.93 -12.96
CA LEU A 358 12.40 -6.75 -13.86
C LEU A 358 11.69 -5.87 -14.90
N GLN A 359 10.35 -5.87 -14.90
CA GLN A 359 9.53 -4.97 -15.69
C GLN A 359 9.28 -3.63 -14.97
N GLY A 360 9.73 -3.51 -13.73
CA GLY A 360 9.64 -2.29 -12.91
C GLY A 360 8.78 -2.48 -11.65
N PRO A 361 8.80 -1.50 -10.73
CA PRO A 361 8.02 -1.55 -9.49
C PRO A 361 6.51 -1.66 -9.76
N LEU A 362 5.81 -2.27 -8.81
CA LEU A 362 4.35 -2.33 -8.78
C LEU A 362 3.78 -0.92 -8.53
N TYR A 363 2.55 -0.65 -8.98
CA TYR A 363 1.84 0.57 -8.59
C TYR A 363 1.25 0.38 -7.19
N SER A 364 1.59 1.28 -6.27
CA SER A 364 1.22 1.18 -4.84
C SER A 364 0.22 2.27 -4.43
N GLY A 365 -0.63 2.76 -5.33
CA GLY A 365 -1.77 3.61 -4.98
C GLY A 365 -1.48 5.07 -4.59
N THR A 366 -0.22 5.47 -4.38
CA THR A 366 0.18 6.84 -4.00
C THR A 366 1.64 7.11 -4.40
N GLY A 367 2.03 8.39 -4.49
CA GLY A 367 3.39 8.81 -4.83
C GLY A 367 3.84 8.33 -6.21
N CYS A 368 2.93 8.31 -7.19
CA CYS A 368 3.18 7.76 -8.52
C CYS A 368 2.87 8.76 -9.63
N PHE A 369 3.82 8.93 -10.55
CA PHE A 369 3.66 9.74 -11.75
C PHE A 369 3.31 8.84 -12.93
N HIS A 370 2.12 9.01 -13.49
CA HIS A 370 1.61 8.28 -14.63
C HIS A 370 1.65 9.11 -15.90
N ARG A 371 1.92 8.47 -17.04
CA ARG A 371 1.56 9.04 -18.34
C ARG A 371 0.05 8.95 -18.54
N ARG A 372 -0.61 10.06 -18.85
CA ARG A 372 -2.06 10.08 -19.12
C ARG A 372 -2.46 9.13 -20.25
N LYS A 373 -1.68 9.07 -21.34
CA LYS A 373 -1.93 8.13 -22.45
C LYS A 373 -1.99 6.65 -22.01
N VAL A 374 -1.21 6.27 -21.00
CA VAL A 374 -1.16 4.90 -20.47
C VAL A 374 -2.42 4.57 -19.70
N ILE A 375 -2.89 5.51 -18.88
CA ILE A 375 -4.17 5.41 -18.17
C ILE A 375 -5.34 5.36 -19.16
N TYR A 376 -5.26 6.07 -20.28
CA TYR A 376 -6.21 5.97 -21.40
C TYR A 376 -6.13 4.65 -22.18
N GLY A 377 -5.27 3.70 -21.79
CA GLY A 377 -5.19 2.37 -22.38
C GLY A 377 -4.32 2.27 -23.63
N SER A 378 -3.36 3.19 -23.81
CA SER A 378 -2.37 3.07 -24.88
C SER A 378 -1.40 1.92 -24.63
N TRP A 379 -0.89 1.35 -25.71
CA TRP A 379 0.20 0.37 -25.72
C TRP A 379 1.54 1.09 -25.97
N PRO A 380 2.68 0.48 -25.60
CA PRO A 380 3.99 1.08 -25.85
C PRO A 380 4.20 1.48 -27.31
N ASP A 381 3.81 0.63 -28.26
CA ASP A 381 3.92 0.87 -29.71
C ASP A 381 2.92 1.91 -30.27
N GLY A 382 2.23 2.65 -29.40
CA GLY A 382 1.24 3.66 -29.79
C GLY A 382 -0.09 3.08 -30.29
N ARG A 383 -0.27 1.75 -30.30
CA ARG A 383 -1.59 1.16 -30.54
C ARG A 383 -2.51 1.42 -29.35
N MET A 384 -3.80 1.48 -29.62
CA MET A 384 -4.82 1.48 -28.58
C MET A 384 -5.29 0.05 -28.35
N GLU A 385 -5.73 -0.26 -27.12
CA GLU A 385 -6.43 -1.51 -26.79
C GLU A 385 -7.67 -1.77 -27.69
N ILE A 386 -8.12 -0.75 -28.41
CA ILE A 386 -9.36 -0.72 -29.18
C ILE A 386 -9.08 -0.44 -30.67
N LYS A 387 -7.93 -0.90 -31.21
CA LYS A 387 -7.75 -0.98 -32.67
C LYS A 387 -8.55 -2.17 -33.21
N GLY A 388 -9.49 -1.92 -34.12
CA GLY A 388 -10.07 -2.96 -34.97
C GLY A 388 -9.18 -3.30 -36.16
N ARG A 389 -9.63 -4.26 -36.98
CA ARG A 389 -8.90 -4.87 -38.12
C ARG A 389 -8.15 -3.88 -39.04
N ASN A 390 -8.61 -2.64 -39.19
CA ASN A 390 -8.05 -1.65 -40.13
C ASN A 390 -7.17 -0.55 -39.48
N GLY A 391 -6.91 -0.62 -38.16
CA GLY A 391 -5.93 0.26 -37.49
C GLY A 391 -6.27 1.75 -37.33
N LYS A 392 -7.34 2.27 -37.96
CA LYS A 392 -7.84 3.66 -37.76
C LYS A 392 -8.74 3.78 -36.53
N LEU A 393 -8.58 4.90 -35.81
CA LEU A 393 -9.42 5.33 -34.69
C LEU A 393 -10.64 6.04 -35.30
N THR A 394 -11.84 5.44 -35.17
CA THR A 394 -13.09 6.07 -35.62
C THR A 394 -13.73 6.83 -34.47
N ASP A 395 -14.45 7.91 -34.76
CA ASP A 395 -15.14 8.72 -33.74
C ASP A 395 -16.11 7.87 -32.90
N GLU A 396 -16.84 6.94 -33.53
CA GLU A 396 -17.73 5.99 -32.84
C GLU A 396 -17.01 5.12 -31.79
N ARG A 397 -15.76 4.72 -32.06
CA ARG A 397 -14.98 3.93 -31.08
C ARG A 397 -14.45 4.78 -29.96
N LEU A 398 -14.06 6.02 -30.25
CA LEU A 398 -13.66 6.96 -29.24
C LEU A 398 -14.82 7.23 -28.28
N GLU A 399 -16.03 7.45 -28.80
CA GLU A 399 -17.24 7.63 -27.98
C GLU A 399 -17.54 6.39 -27.13
N LYS A 400 -17.47 5.18 -27.71
CA LYS A 400 -17.65 3.94 -26.94
C LYS A 400 -16.55 3.71 -25.88
N THR A 401 -15.39 4.35 -26.03
CA THR A 401 -14.27 4.20 -25.11
C THR A 401 -14.35 5.23 -23.98
N PHE A 402 -14.43 6.50 -24.35
CA PHE A 402 -14.27 7.65 -23.47
C PHE A 402 -15.61 8.28 -23.04
N GLY A 403 -16.73 7.87 -23.64
CA GLY A 403 -18.06 8.43 -23.41
C GLY A 403 -18.48 9.43 -24.49
N ASN A 404 -19.70 9.95 -24.35
CA ASN A 404 -20.38 10.77 -25.35
C ASN A 404 -19.95 12.26 -25.37
N SER A 405 -19.06 12.70 -24.48
CA SER A 405 -18.57 14.09 -24.49
C SER A 405 -17.62 14.31 -25.67
N LYS A 406 -18.05 15.10 -26.65
CA LYS A 406 -17.23 15.48 -27.82
C LYS A 406 -15.98 16.27 -27.42
N GLU A 407 -16.11 17.17 -26.45
CA GLU A 407 -14.98 17.96 -25.97
C GLU A 407 -13.92 17.08 -25.33
N PHE A 408 -14.30 16.25 -24.36
CA PHE A 408 -13.37 15.35 -23.68
C PHE A 408 -12.76 14.32 -24.64
N THR A 409 -13.55 13.79 -25.58
CA THR A 409 -13.05 12.87 -26.59
C THR A 409 -11.98 13.50 -27.47
N LYS A 410 -12.15 14.78 -27.85
CA LYS A 410 -11.16 15.54 -28.63
C LYS A 410 -9.87 15.77 -27.83
N THR A 411 -9.95 16.10 -26.54
CA THR A 411 -8.76 16.29 -25.70
C THR A 411 -8.03 14.98 -25.44
N ALA A 412 -8.77 13.88 -25.22
CA ALA A 412 -8.21 12.54 -25.11
C ALA A 412 -7.48 12.10 -26.39
N ALA A 413 -8.08 12.34 -27.56
CA ALA A 413 -7.47 12.01 -28.86
C ALA A 413 -6.12 12.73 -29.07
N ARG A 414 -6.00 14.00 -28.65
CA ARG A 414 -4.74 14.77 -28.73
C ARG A 414 -3.61 14.15 -27.89
N ILE A 415 -3.93 13.75 -26.65
CA ILE A 415 -2.97 13.06 -25.77
C ILE A 415 -2.50 11.74 -26.39
N LEU A 416 -3.42 11.01 -26.99
CA LEU A 416 -3.13 9.73 -27.65
C LEU A 416 -2.30 9.90 -28.92
N SER A 417 -2.47 10.99 -29.67
CA SER A 417 -1.70 11.28 -30.88
C SER A 417 -0.30 11.84 -30.60
N GLY A 418 0.09 12.01 -29.34
CA GLY A 418 1.39 12.60 -28.96
C GLY A 418 1.47 14.12 -29.15
N LEU A 419 0.35 14.77 -29.46
CA LEU A 419 0.24 16.23 -29.48
C LEU A 419 -0.05 16.69 -28.03
N SER A 420 0.99 16.69 -27.20
CA SER A 420 0.90 17.16 -25.81
C SER A 420 1.12 18.66 -25.72
N GLY A 421 0.35 19.31 -24.85
CA GLY A 421 0.40 20.76 -24.67
C GLY A 421 -0.62 21.44 -25.58
N ILE A 422 -1.54 22.17 -24.95
CA ILE A 422 -2.38 23.08 -25.69
C ILE A 422 -1.54 24.33 -25.98
N SER A 423 -1.15 24.57 -27.22
CA SER A 423 -0.69 25.90 -27.65
C SER A 423 -1.86 26.85 -27.99
N ASP A 424 -3.12 26.45 -27.76
CA ASP A 424 -4.32 27.12 -28.31
C ASP A 424 -5.58 27.15 -27.39
N CYS A 425 -5.44 27.15 -26.06
CA CYS A 425 -6.60 27.39 -25.18
C CYS A 425 -6.19 28.34 -24.07
N PRO A 426 -6.85 29.50 -23.94
CA PRO A 426 -6.67 30.34 -22.77
C PRO A 426 -7.03 29.53 -21.52
N TYR A 427 -6.16 29.59 -20.51
CA TYR A 427 -6.26 28.92 -19.20
C TYR A 427 -7.39 29.49 -18.33
N ASP A 428 -8.58 29.65 -18.91
CA ASP A 428 -9.79 29.95 -18.15
C ASP A 428 -10.46 28.62 -17.77
N LEU A 429 -10.01 28.07 -16.63
CA LEU A 429 -10.58 26.86 -16.03
C LEU A 429 -12.04 27.10 -15.67
N SER A 430 -12.38 28.33 -15.26
CA SER A 430 -13.74 28.72 -14.87
C SER A 430 -14.74 28.49 -16.01
N ASN A 431 -14.36 28.80 -17.26
CA ASN A 431 -15.19 28.54 -18.45
C ASN A 431 -15.35 27.05 -18.81
N ARG A 432 -14.51 26.16 -18.26
CA ARG A 432 -14.54 24.71 -18.53
C ARG A 432 -15.30 23.90 -17.48
N VAL A 433 -15.72 24.54 -16.41
CA VAL A 433 -16.42 23.88 -15.29
C VAL A 433 -17.70 23.18 -15.75
N GLU A 434 -18.47 23.80 -16.65
CA GLU A 434 -19.71 23.20 -17.17
C GLU A 434 -19.46 21.90 -17.95
N ALA A 435 -18.44 21.88 -18.81
CA ALA A 435 -18.03 20.67 -19.51
C ALA A 435 -17.52 19.58 -18.55
N ALA A 436 -16.84 19.98 -17.48
CA ALA A 436 -16.35 19.08 -16.44
C ALA A 436 -17.50 18.46 -15.62
N TYR A 437 -18.59 19.20 -15.36
CA TYR A 437 -19.78 18.68 -14.67
C TYR A 437 -20.39 17.49 -15.40
N GLN A 438 -20.54 17.59 -16.72
CA GLN A 438 -21.15 16.55 -17.55
C GLN A 438 -20.39 15.22 -17.49
N ILE A 439 -19.05 15.27 -17.51
CA ILE A 439 -18.20 14.07 -17.52
C ILE A 439 -17.90 13.52 -16.12
N ALA A 440 -18.25 14.24 -15.06
CA ALA A 440 -18.10 13.82 -13.68
C ALA A 440 -19.33 13.06 -13.13
N SER A 441 -20.41 12.96 -13.91
CA SER A 441 -21.62 12.24 -13.51
C SER A 441 -21.35 10.76 -13.24
N CYS A 442 -22.08 10.19 -12.27
CA CYS A 442 -22.02 8.76 -11.96
C CYS A 442 -22.50 7.89 -13.13
N SER A 443 -23.35 8.45 -14.00
CA SER A 443 -23.91 7.75 -15.16
C SER A 443 -22.98 7.75 -16.39
N TYR A 444 -21.97 8.63 -16.41
CA TYR A 444 -21.12 8.86 -17.57
C TYR A 444 -20.34 7.62 -18.02
N GLU A 445 -20.05 6.70 -17.08
CA GLU A 445 -19.26 5.51 -17.35
C GLU A 445 -20.08 4.37 -18.00
N TYR A 446 -21.42 4.46 -17.99
CA TYR A 446 -22.28 3.41 -18.53
C TYR A 446 -22.09 3.24 -20.03
N GLY A 447 -21.90 1.98 -20.45
CA GLY A 447 -21.65 1.63 -21.85
C GLY A 447 -20.27 2.03 -22.37
N THR A 448 -19.40 2.61 -21.52
CA THR A 448 -18.04 3.01 -21.87
C THR A 448 -17.00 1.97 -21.47
N SER A 449 -15.71 2.26 -21.69
CA SER A 449 -14.59 1.41 -21.29
C SER A 449 -13.96 1.81 -19.95
N TRP A 450 -14.46 2.85 -19.29
CA TRP A 450 -13.97 3.31 -17.98
C TRP A 450 -14.10 2.23 -16.91
N GLY A 451 -13.09 2.09 -16.07
CA GLY A 451 -13.06 1.12 -14.97
C GLY A 451 -12.90 -0.34 -15.38
N THR A 452 -13.10 -0.67 -16.66
CA THR A 452 -13.05 -2.05 -17.15
C THR A 452 -11.85 -2.30 -18.05
N LYS A 453 -11.57 -1.37 -18.98
CA LYS A 453 -10.41 -1.44 -19.89
C LYS A 453 -9.49 -0.25 -19.72
N ILE A 454 -10.02 0.95 -19.52
CA ILE A 454 -9.24 2.18 -19.34
C ILE A 454 -9.45 2.77 -17.96
N GLY A 455 -8.55 3.67 -17.55
CA GLY A 455 -8.57 4.27 -16.22
C GLY A 455 -8.03 3.33 -15.14
N TRP A 456 -8.43 3.60 -13.91
CA TRP A 456 -8.21 2.74 -12.74
C TRP A 456 -9.24 1.62 -12.77
N LEU A 457 -8.78 0.38 -12.66
CA LEU A 457 -9.60 -0.80 -12.86
C LEU A 457 -10.46 -1.12 -11.64
N TYR A 458 -11.73 -1.44 -11.89
CA TYR A 458 -12.71 -1.83 -10.89
C TYR A 458 -12.67 -3.33 -10.60
N GLY A 459 -13.33 -3.72 -9.51
CA GLY A 459 -13.59 -5.13 -9.17
C GLY A 459 -12.69 -5.72 -8.09
N THR A 460 -11.82 -4.92 -7.48
CA THR A 460 -10.97 -5.32 -6.35
C THR A 460 -10.84 -4.17 -5.34
N THR A 461 -10.59 -4.50 -4.07
CA THR A 461 -10.21 -3.50 -3.05
C THR A 461 -8.77 -3.02 -3.15
N THR A 462 -7.95 -3.60 -4.04
CA THR A 462 -6.58 -3.16 -4.38
C THR A 462 -6.51 -2.82 -5.86
N GLU A 463 -7.22 -1.76 -6.27
CA GLU A 463 -7.28 -1.32 -7.66
C GLU A 463 -5.92 -0.93 -8.21
N ASP A 464 -5.02 -0.50 -7.32
CA ASP A 464 -3.66 -0.09 -7.61
C ASP A 464 -2.83 -1.23 -8.18
N ILE A 465 -2.77 -2.37 -7.48
CA ILE A 465 -2.06 -3.57 -7.93
C ILE A 465 -2.65 -4.06 -9.25
N LEU A 466 -3.98 -4.09 -9.38
CA LEU A 466 -4.65 -4.52 -10.61
C LEU A 466 -4.35 -3.59 -11.79
N THR A 467 -4.43 -2.27 -11.58
CA THR A 467 -4.16 -1.26 -12.62
C THR A 467 -2.70 -1.29 -13.04
N GLY A 468 -1.77 -1.36 -12.09
CA GLY A 468 -0.34 -1.49 -12.38
C GLY A 468 -0.03 -2.77 -13.16
N MET A 469 -0.61 -3.90 -12.75
CA MET A 469 -0.44 -5.17 -13.46
C MET A 469 -1.00 -5.11 -14.88
N ARG A 470 -2.15 -4.45 -15.09
CA ARG A 470 -2.70 -4.27 -16.44
C ARG A 470 -1.77 -3.43 -17.31
N ILE A 471 -1.17 -2.37 -16.77
CA ILE A 471 -0.18 -1.56 -17.48
C ILE A 471 1.02 -2.43 -17.89
N HIS A 472 1.55 -3.25 -16.99
CA HIS A 472 2.62 -4.20 -17.30
C HIS A 472 2.18 -5.27 -18.30
N ALA A 473 0.95 -5.79 -18.19
CA ALA A 473 0.40 -6.77 -19.13
C ALA A 473 0.25 -6.22 -20.56
N ARG A 474 0.13 -4.89 -20.73
CA ARG A 474 0.20 -4.23 -22.05
C ARG A 474 1.63 -4.10 -22.58
N GLY A 475 2.64 -4.42 -21.78
CA GLY A 475 4.06 -4.39 -22.14
C GLY A 475 4.77 -3.09 -21.74
N TRP A 476 4.11 -2.17 -21.02
CA TRP A 476 4.79 -1.03 -20.43
C TRP A 476 5.72 -1.50 -19.30
N LYS A 477 6.81 -0.77 -19.09
CA LYS A 477 7.62 -0.89 -17.88
C LYS A 477 7.31 0.26 -16.93
N SER A 478 7.74 0.11 -15.68
CA SER A 478 7.72 1.20 -14.69
C SER A 478 9.13 1.43 -14.15
N THR A 479 9.32 2.55 -13.48
CA THR A 479 10.61 2.93 -12.90
C THR A 479 10.45 3.32 -11.44
N ASP A 480 11.43 2.94 -10.62
CA ASP A 480 11.48 3.26 -9.18
C ASP A 480 12.22 4.60 -8.98
N CYS A 481 11.61 5.52 -8.22
CA CYS A 481 12.16 6.84 -7.93
C CYS A 481 12.36 7.01 -6.42
N ARG A 482 13.63 6.94 -6.01
CA ARG A 482 14.07 7.05 -4.61
C ARG A 482 15.08 8.19 -4.46
N PRO A 483 14.64 9.45 -4.53
CA PRO A 483 15.54 10.56 -4.25
C PRO A 483 15.92 10.57 -2.77
N ASP A 484 16.98 11.33 -2.47
CA ASP A 484 17.43 11.62 -1.10
C ASP A 484 17.39 13.15 -0.92
N PRO A 485 16.56 13.71 -0.03
CA PRO A 485 15.65 13.04 0.91
C PRO A 485 14.47 12.31 0.22
N PRO A 486 13.74 11.42 0.94
CA PRO A 486 12.60 10.67 0.41
C PRO A 486 11.57 11.57 -0.28
N ALA A 487 10.99 11.06 -1.37
CA ALA A 487 10.05 11.78 -2.23
C ALA A 487 8.81 12.28 -1.49
N PHE A 488 8.09 11.34 -0.88
CA PHE A 488 6.83 11.58 -0.17
C PHE A 488 6.91 10.92 1.20
N LEU A 489 6.25 11.52 2.20
CA LEU A 489 6.11 10.95 3.52
C LEU A 489 4.64 10.94 3.94
N GLY A 490 4.18 9.78 4.42
CA GLY A 490 2.81 9.51 4.84
C GLY A 490 2.66 9.28 6.34
N CYS A 491 1.40 9.15 6.79
CA CYS A 491 1.09 8.70 8.15
C CYS A 491 0.87 7.18 8.16
N ALA A 492 1.59 6.47 9.04
CA ALA A 492 1.34 5.05 9.27
C ALA A 492 0.21 4.87 10.29
N PRO A 493 -0.59 3.78 10.23
CA PRO A 493 -1.54 3.48 11.28
C PRO A 493 -0.86 3.43 12.66
N SER A 494 -1.42 4.14 13.63
CA SER A 494 -0.80 4.33 14.95
C SER A 494 -1.12 3.22 15.95
N ASP A 495 -2.18 2.44 15.68
CA ASP A 495 -2.72 1.44 16.59
C ASP A 495 -2.91 0.05 15.94
N GLY A 496 -3.10 -0.96 16.78
CA GLY A 496 -3.26 -2.36 16.35
C GLY A 496 -4.46 -2.57 15.43
N PRO A 497 -5.69 -2.20 15.82
CA PRO A 497 -6.89 -2.37 15.00
C PRO A 497 -6.81 -1.72 13.62
N ALA A 498 -6.32 -0.48 13.53
CA ALA A 498 -6.19 0.23 12.25
C ALA A 498 -5.15 -0.45 11.33
N ALA A 499 -4.00 -0.85 11.88
CA ALA A 499 -2.97 -1.58 11.14
C ALA A 499 -3.49 -2.93 10.63
N LEU A 500 -4.18 -3.70 11.47
CA LEU A 500 -4.74 -4.99 11.08
C LEU A 500 -5.88 -4.86 10.05
N THR A 501 -6.71 -3.82 10.16
CA THR A 501 -7.77 -3.55 9.18
C THR A 501 -7.18 -3.21 7.81
N GLN A 502 -6.11 -2.40 7.77
CA GLN A 502 -5.38 -2.13 6.53
C GLN A 502 -4.84 -3.42 5.89
N GLN A 503 -4.17 -4.26 6.67
CA GLN A 503 -3.62 -5.54 6.19
C GLN A 503 -4.71 -6.50 5.67
N LYS A 504 -5.88 -6.51 6.31
CA LYS A 504 -7.04 -7.31 5.87
C LYS A 504 -7.50 -6.87 4.48
N ARG A 505 -7.60 -5.56 4.25
CA ARG A 505 -8.01 -4.99 2.94
C ARG A 505 -7.02 -5.35 1.83
N TRP A 506 -5.72 -5.28 2.12
CA TRP A 506 -4.68 -5.68 1.17
C TRP A 506 -4.80 -7.17 0.81
N ALA A 507 -4.87 -8.06 1.79
CA ALA A 507 -5.02 -9.50 1.52
C ALA A 507 -6.30 -9.83 0.74
N THR A 508 -7.41 -9.15 1.06
CA THR A 508 -8.69 -9.31 0.35
C THR A 508 -8.53 -8.95 -1.13
N GLY A 509 -8.04 -7.75 -1.43
CA GLY A 509 -7.93 -7.26 -2.80
C GLY A 509 -6.94 -8.07 -3.63
N LEU A 510 -5.80 -8.45 -3.03
CA LEU A 510 -4.79 -9.29 -3.68
C LEU A 510 -5.36 -10.66 -4.10
N LEU A 511 -6.22 -11.27 -3.27
CA LEU A 511 -6.91 -12.51 -3.63
C LEU A 511 -7.98 -12.29 -4.70
N GLU A 512 -8.73 -11.18 -4.65
CA GLU A 512 -9.67 -10.83 -5.72
C GLU A 512 -8.95 -10.71 -7.07
N VAL A 513 -7.74 -10.13 -7.10
CA VAL A 513 -6.90 -10.09 -8.31
C VAL A 513 -6.54 -11.50 -8.78
N LEU A 514 -6.16 -12.40 -7.88
CA LEU A 514 -5.81 -13.79 -8.21
C LEU A 514 -6.95 -14.55 -8.88
N PHE A 515 -8.17 -14.41 -8.34
CA PHE A 515 -9.36 -15.09 -8.86
C PHE A 515 -10.08 -14.32 -9.97
N SER A 516 -9.59 -13.14 -10.33
CA SER A 516 -10.13 -12.37 -11.46
C SER A 516 -9.66 -12.91 -12.82
N LYS A 517 -10.35 -12.50 -13.89
CA LYS A 517 -9.93 -12.74 -15.28
C LYS A 517 -8.58 -12.11 -15.64
N ASN A 518 -8.08 -11.20 -14.79
CA ASN A 518 -6.84 -10.47 -15.00
C ASN A 518 -5.67 -11.07 -14.21
N SER A 519 -5.77 -12.30 -13.68
CA SER A 519 -4.73 -12.88 -12.82
C SER A 519 -3.33 -12.91 -13.50
N PRO A 520 -2.24 -12.79 -12.73
CA PRO A 520 -0.90 -12.70 -13.30
C PRO A 520 -0.51 -13.87 -14.23
N PRO A 521 -0.78 -15.15 -13.88
CA PRO A 521 -0.47 -16.26 -14.77
C PRO A 521 -1.21 -16.15 -16.11
N ILE A 522 -2.51 -15.81 -16.09
CA ILE A 522 -3.29 -15.59 -17.31
C ILE A 522 -2.66 -14.47 -18.14
N ALA A 523 -2.33 -13.33 -17.51
CA ALA A 523 -1.73 -12.19 -18.19
C ALA A 523 -0.36 -12.51 -18.83
N THR A 524 0.42 -13.44 -18.27
CA THR A 524 1.66 -13.91 -18.91
C THR A 524 1.42 -14.78 -20.13
N PHE A 525 0.39 -15.63 -20.13
CA PHE A 525 0.07 -16.48 -21.28
C PHE A 525 -0.72 -15.74 -22.38
N THR A 526 -1.56 -14.77 -22.02
CA THR A 526 -2.47 -14.09 -22.96
C THR A 526 -2.06 -12.67 -23.32
N ALA A 527 -1.06 -12.09 -22.65
CA ALA A 527 -0.62 -10.71 -22.86
C ALA A 527 0.91 -10.59 -22.77
N LYS A 528 1.43 -9.41 -22.40
CA LYS A 528 2.88 -9.09 -22.39
C LYS A 528 3.48 -8.99 -20.98
N LEU A 529 2.84 -9.59 -19.98
CA LEU A 529 3.39 -9.61 -18.62
C LEU A 529 4.59 -10.58 -18.59
N GLN A 530 5.79 -10.07 -18.32
CA GLN A 530 6.99 -10.90 -18.30
C GLN A 530 6.90 -11.99 -17.22
N PHE A 531 7.38 -13.20 -17.52
CA PHE A 531 7.28 -14.34 -16.60
C PHE A 531 7.81 -14.03 -15.19
N ARG A 532 8.99 -13.41 -15.07
CA ARG A 532 9.54 -13.05 -13.77
C ARG A 532 8.76 -11.93 -13.07
N GLN A 533 8.17 -11.02 -13.82
CA GLN A 533 7.24 -10.02 -13.26
C GLN A 533 5.97 -10.69 -12.74
N CYS A 534 5.44 -11.69 -13.44
CA CYS A 534 4.34 -12.51 -12.96
C CYS A 534 4.69 -13.21 -11.64
N LEU A 535 5.89 -13.79 -11.51
CA LEU A 535 6.33 -14.36 -10.23
C LEU A 535 6.39 -13.30 -9.10
N ALA A 536 6.79 -12.07 -9.41
CA ALA A 536 6.77 -10.96 -8.44
C ALA A 536 5.34 -10.55 -8.03
N TYR A 537 4.39 -10.51 -8.97
CA TYR A 537 2.97 -10.33 -8.65
C TYR A 537 2.41 -11.50 -7.83
N MET A 538 2.76 -12.73 -8.18
CA MET A 538 2.37 -13.92 -7.41
C MET A 538 2.94 -13.88 -6.00
N TRP A 539 4.16 -13.35 -5.80
CA TRP A 539 4.77 -13.23 -4.47
C TRP A 539 3.92 -12.37 -3.53
N ILE A 540 3.51 -11.17 -3.97
CA ILE A 540 2.66 -10.29 -3.15
C ILE A 540 1.25 -10.86 -3.01
N ILE A 541 0.67 -11.40 -4.09
CA ILE A 541 -0.68 -11.98 -4.06
C ILE A 541 -0.79 -13.17 -3.10
N SER A 542 0.30 -13.94 -2.95
CA SER A 542 0.33 -15.09 -2.07
C SER A 542 0.19 -14.73 -0.58
N TRP A 543 0.23 -13.45 -0.20
CA TRP A 543 -0.08 -13.00 1.17
C TRP A 543 -1.46 -13.46 1.61
N GLY A 544 -2.47 -13.36 0.74
CA GLY A 544 -3.82 -13.78 1.08
C GLY A 544 -4.01 -15.30 1.13
N LEU A 545 -3.16 -16.10 0.47
CA LEU A 545 -3.22 -17.58 0.52
C LEU A 545 -2.41 -18.19 1.66
N ARG A 546 -1.43 -17.45 2.19
CA ARG A 546 -0.56 -17.89 3.29
C ARG A 546 -1.25 -18.32 4.59
N PRO A 547 -2.41 -17.75 5.01
CA PRO A 547 -2.99 -18.07 6.32
C PRO A 547 -3.25 -19.55 6.56
N ILE A 548 -3.69 -20.30 5.55
CA ILE A 548 -4.03 -21.73 5.68
C ILE A 548 -2.79 -22.57 6.06
N PRO A 549 -1.72 -22.61 5.25
CA PRO A 549 -0.53 -23.37 5.61
C PRO A 549 0.16 -22.84 6.87
N GLU A 550 0.13 -21.53 7.13
CA GLU A 550 0.71 -20.96 8.35
C GLU A 550 -0.05 -21.42 9.61
N LEU A 551 -1.39 -21.38 9.61
CA LEU A 551 -2.20 -21.85 10.74
C LEU A 551 -1.99 -23.33 11.01
N CYS A 552 -2.03 -24.16 9.98
CA CYS A 552 -1.78 -25.61 10.11
C CYS A 552 -0.39 -25.89 10.69
N TYR A 553 0.63 -25.20 10.19
CA TYR A 553 2.01 -25.40 10.65
C TYR A 553 2.24 -24.87 12.07
N LEU A 554 1.62 -23.74 12.44
CA LEU A 554 1.71 -23.20 13.79
C LEU A 554 0.98 -24.06 14.82
N ALA A 555 -0.15 -24.68 14.47
CA ALA A 555 -0.89 -25.56 15.38
C ALA A 555 -0.21 -26.93 15.60
N LEU A 556 0.64 -27.36 14.66
CA LEU A 556 1.23 -28.70 14.62
C LEU A 556 2.08 -29.06 15.86
N PRO A 557 2.95 -28.18 16.40
CA PRO A 557 3.69 -28.47 17.63
C PRO A 557 2.78 -28.72 18.84
N ALA A 558 1.74 -27.88 19.03
CA ALA A 558 0.80 -28.05 20.13
C ALA A 558 -0.01 -29.34 19.99
N TYR A 559 -0.49 -29.63 18.77
CA TYR A 559 -1.15 -30.90 18.47
C TYR A 559 -0.25 -32.09 18.81
N CYS A 560 1.01 -32.08 18.37
CA CYS A 560 1.93 -33.19 18.60
C CYS A 560 2.22 -33.42 20.09
N ILE A 561 2.37 -32.35 20.87
CA ILE A 561 2.52 -32.44 22.33
C ILE A 561 1.31 -33.13 22.96
N MET A 562 0.10 -32.68 22.65
CA MET A 562 -1.14 -33.18 23.27
C MET A 562 -1.56 -34.58 22.77
N ALA A 563 -1.32 -34.87 21.49
CA ALA A 563 -1.64 -36.16 20.87
C ALA A 563 -0.58 -37.25 21.13
N GLY A 564 0.57 -36.91 21.71
CA GLY A 564 1.69 -37.84 21.85
C GLY A 564 2.34 -38.23 20.52
N SER A 565 2.21 -37.40 19.48
CA SER A 565 2.83 -37.60 18.17
C SER A 565 4.07 -36.71 17.99
N HIS A 566 4.75 -36.85 16.86
CA HIS A 566 5.87 -35.99 16.48
C HIS A 566 5.76 -35.60 15.01
N PHE A 567 6.33 -34.45 14.66
CA PHE A 567 6.49 -34.03 13.28
C PHE A 567 7.93 -33.61 12.99
N LEU A 568 8.79 -33.45 13.99
CA LEU A 568 10.21 -33.21 13.76
C LEU A 568 10.98 -34.55 13.74
N PRO A 569 12.12 -34.62 13.02
CA PRO A 569 13.05 -35.73 13.19
C PRO A 569 13.47 -35.86 14.65
N LYS A 570 13.71 -37.08 15.11
CA LYS A 570 14.20 -37.32 16.48
C LYS A 570 15.58 -36.70 16.69
N VAL A 571 15.88 -36.25 17.91
CA VAL A 571 17.15 -35.56 18.23
C VAL A 571 18.39 -36.41 17.93
N HIS A 572 18.27 -37.74 18.02
CA HIS A 572 19.36 -38.67 17.69
C HIS A 572 19.54 -38.92 16.19
N GLU A 573 18.59 -38.49 15.34
CA GLU A 573 18.69 -38.65 13.89
C GLU A 573 19.47 -37.48 13.28
N PRO A 574 20.48 -37.73 12.42
CA PRO A 574 21.21 -36.66 11.74
C PRO A 574 20.31 -35.70 10.94
N ALA A 575 19.14 -36.18 10.51
CA ALA A 575 18.15 -35.38 9.78
C ALA A 575 17.64 -34.17 10.56
N VAL A 576 17.70 -34.17 11.91
CA VAL A 576 17.31 -33.02 12.75
C VAL A 576 18.14 -31.77 12.45
N LEU A 577 19.35 -31.93 11.90
CA LEU A 577 20.21 -30.82 11.52
C LEU A 577 19.63 -29.99 10.37
N ILE A 578 18.78 -30.55 9.51
CA ILE A 578 18.16 -29.83 8.40
C ILE A 578 17.23 -28.71 8.90
N PRO A 579 16.18 -28.98 9.70
CA PRO A 579 15.30 -27.93 10.20
C PRO A 579 16.02 -26.95 11.14
N ILE A 580 17.01 -27.40 11.93
CA ILE A 580 17.84 -26.51 12.75
C ILE A 580 18.64 -25.53 11.88
N SER A 581 19.34 -26.05 10.87
CA SER A 581 20.13 -25.23 9.94
C SER A 581 19.26 -24.26 9.17
N LEU A 582 18.06 -24.68 8.77
CA LEU A 582 17.08 -23.84 8.10
C LEU A 582 16.62 -22.69 9.01
N PHE A 583 16.26 -22.99 10.26
CA PHE A 583 15.85 -21.97 11.23
C PHE A 583 16.95 -20.94 11.47
N VAL A 584 18.17 -21.39 11.78
CA VAL A 584 19.32 -20.51 12.04
C VAL A 584 19.64 -19.67 10.81
N SER A 585 19.72 -20.29 9.62
CA SER A 585 20.04 -19.60 8.37
C SER A 585 18.99 -18.54 8.03
N TYR A 586 17.69 -18.85 8.19
CA TYR A 586 16.61 -17.89 7.94
C TYR A 586 16.64 -16.71 8.92
N LYS A 587 16.91 -16.96 10.21
CA LYS A 587 17.04 -15.88 11.21
C LYS A 587 18.24 -15.01 10.94
N PHE A 588 19.39 -15.61 10.63
CA PHE A 588 20.60 -14.89 10.26
C PHE A 588 20.37 -14.04 8.99
N HIS A 589 19.78 -14.62 7.95
CA HIS A 589 19.43 -13.91 6.72
C HIS A 589 18.53 -12.70 6.99
N THR A 590 17.45 -12.88 7.76
CA THR A 590 16.53 -11.77 8.08
C THR A 590 17.24 -10.69 8.89
N LEU A 591 18.03 -11.07 9.90
CA LEU A 591 18.81 -10.14 10.69
C LEU A 591 19.82 -9.36 9.83
N PHE A 592 20.46 -10.04 8.87
CA PHE A 592 21.41 -9.43 7.95
C PHE A 592 20.74 -8.37 7.05
N GLU A 593 19.52 -8.62 6.56
CA GLU A 593 18.75 -7.63 5.80
C GLU A 593 18.36 -6.42 6.67
N TYR A 594 17.88 -6.63 7.89
CA TYR A 594 17.50 -5.53 8.79
C TYR A 594 18.71 -4.69 9.20
N TYR A 595 19.83 -5.33 9.53
CA TYR A 595 21.07 -4.63 9.86
C TYR A 595 21.60 -3.85 8.65
N GLY A 596 21.60 -4.45 7.46
CA GLY A 596 21.98 -3.78 6.21
C GLY A 596 21.03 -2.64 5.83
N ALA A 597 19.81 -2.62 6.35
CA ALA A 597 18.85 -1.53 6.22
C ALA A 597 18.98 -0.45 7.31
N GLY A 598 19.87 -0.60 8.29
CA GLY A 598 20.08 0.36 9.38
C GLY A 598 19.07 0.21 10.53
N PHE A 599 18.36 -0.91 10.62
CA PHE A 599 17.37 -1.17 11.67
C PHE A 599 17.95 -2.00 12.82
N SER A 600 17.35 -1.85 14.00
CA SER A 600 17.75 -2.58 15.20
C SER A 600 17.35 -4.06 15.13
N ILE A 601 17.99 -4.87 15.98
CA ILE A 601 17.59 -6.28 16.20
C ILE A 601 16.13 -6.35 16.70
N ARG A 602 15.72 -5.38 17.54
CA ARG A 602 14.35 -5.30 18.04
C ARG A 602 13.35 -5.06 16.92
N ALA A 603 13.67 -4.20 15.96
CA ALA A 603 12.83 -3.97 14.78
C ALA A 603 12.67 -5.24 13.94
N CYS A 604 13.76 -6.00 13.76
CA CYS A 604 13.73 -7.30 13.09
C CYS A 604 12.82 -8.29 13.81
N LEU A 605 12.95 -8.42 15.14
CA LEU A 605 12.10 -9.29 15.96
C LEU A 605 10.63 -8.88 15.89
N ASN A 606 10.32 -7.59 16.05
CA ASN A 606 8.96 -7.06 15.97
C ASN A 606 8.31 -7.39 14.62
N ASN A 607 9.03 -7.19 13.51
CA ASN A 607 8.52 -7.52 12.18
C ASN A 607 8.32 -9.03 11.97
N LEU A 608 9.22 -9.87 12.49
CA LEU A 608 9.05 -11.33 12.45
C LEU A 608 7.80 -11.80 13.22
N MET A 609 7.55 -11.21 14.39
CA MET A 609 6.35 -11.47 15.20
C MET A 609 5.10 -10.99 14.47
N MET A 610 5.11 -9.73 14.03
CA MET A 610 3.98 -9.10 13.35
C MET A 610 3.62 -9.79 12.04
N GLY A 611 4.60 -10.29 11.28
CA GLY A 611 4.34 -11.10 10.09
C GLY A 611 3.48 -12.33 10.37
N ARG A 612 3.69 -13.03 11.49
CA ARG A 612 2.86 -14.17 11.91
C ARG A 612 1.50 -13.73 12.42
N ILE A 613 1.46 -12.70 13.28
CA ILE A 613 0.24 -12.12 13.82
C ILE A 613 -0.70 -11.69 12.69
N ILE A 614 -0.20 -10.89 11.74
CA ILE A 614 -0.97 -10.40 10.59
C ILE A 614 -1.49 -11.56 9.74
N THR A 615 -0.66 -12.60 9.54
CA THR A 615 -1.05 -13.78 8.74
C THR A 615 -2.24 -14.52 9.36
N VAL A 616 -2.21 -14.80 10.67
CA VAL A 616 -3.29 -15.54 11.35
C VAL A 616 -4.50 -14.69 11.72
N THR A 617 -4.37 -13.37 11.69
CA THR A 617 -5.47 -12.43 11.97
C THR A 617 -6.00 -11.83 10.67
N SER A 618 -5.44 -10.71 10.21
CA SER A 618 -5.89 -9.94 9.06
C SER A 618 -5.98 -10.72 7.77
N TRP A 619 -4.92 -11.44 7.40
CA TRP A 619 -4.89 -12.15 6.12
C TRP A 619 -5.86 -13.34 6.14
N LEU A 620 -6.03 -14.01 7.28
CA LEU A 620 -7.06 -15.05 7.44
C LEU A 620 -8.46 -14.50 7.19
N PHE A 621 -8.81 -13.37 7.79
CA PHE A 621 -10.12 -12.75 7.56
C PHE A 621 -10.28 -12.24 6.13
N GLY A 622 -9.20 -11.75 5.50
CA GLY A 622 -9.20 -11.39 4.07
C GLY A 622 -9.45 -12.61 3.18
N PHE A 623 -8.79 -13.73 3.47
CA PHE A 623 -9.02 -15.02 2.80
C PHE A 623 -10.46 -15.47 2.92
N LEU A 624 -10.99 -15.53 4.14
CA LEU A 624 -12.38 -15.93 4.39
C LEU A 624 -13.37 -15.02 3.67
N SER A 625 -13.13 -13.71 3.64
CA SER A 625 -13.99 -12.74 2.94
C SER A 625 -14.10 -13.05 1.45
N VAL A 626 -12.97 -13.37 0.79
CA VAL A 626 -12.98 -13.71 -0.64
C VAL A 626 -13.63 -15.08 -0.89
N ILE A 627 -13.37 -16.08 -0.05
CA ILE A 627 -14.03 -17.39 -0.18
C ILE A 627 -15.55 -17.25 -0.05
N LEU A 628 -16.04 -16.50 0.95
CA LEU A 628 -17.47 -16.25 1.13
C LEU A 628 -18.07 -15.50 -0.07
N LYS A 629 -17.33 -14.56 -0.66
CA LYS A 629 -17.72 -13.87 -1.90
C LYS A 629 -17.79 -14.82 -3.10
N LEU A 630 -16.81 -15.71 -3.27
CA LEU A 630 -16.81 -16.71 -4.34
C LEU A 630 -17.96 -17.72 -4.19
N LEU A 631 -18.39 -18.01 -2.96
CA LEU A 631 -19.57 -18.83 -2.66
C LEU A 631 -20.90 -18.08 -2.79
N GLY A 632 -20.89 -16.77 -3.08
CA GLY A 632 -22.08 -15.94 -3.22
C GLY A 632 -22.77 -15.60 -1.89
N LEU A 633 -22.08 -15.75 -0.75
CA LEU A 633 -22.66 -15.60 0.58
C LEU A 633 -22.54 -14.16 1.13
N LEU A 634 -21.50 -13.41 0.75
CA LEU A 634 -21.25 -12.04 1.22
C LEU A 634 -20.52 -11.20 0.15
N GLU A 635 -20.82 -9.90 0.07
CA GLU A 635 -19.99 -8.95 -0.68
C GLU A 635 -18.82 -8.43 0.17
N THR A 636 -17.69 -8.14 -0.47
CA THR A 636 -16.52 -7.55 0.20
C THR A 636 -16.76 -6.05 0.45
N VAL A 637 -16.73 -5.64 1.73
CA VAL A 637 -16.88 -4.24 2.14
C VAL A 637 -15.50 -3.60 2.29
N PHE A 638 -15.31 -2.41 1.71
CA PHE A 638 -14.11 -1.60 1.89
C PHE A 638 -14.30 -0.66 3.08
N GLU A 639 -13.43 -0.79 4.07
CA GLU A 639 -13.39 0.10 5.24
C GLU A 639 -12.32 1.17 5.06
N VAL A 640 -12.63 2.43 5.35
CA VAL A 640 -11.65 3.53 5.31
C VAL A 640 -10.79 3.44 6.57
N THR A 641 -9.47 3.47 6.42
CA THR A 641 -8.56 3.45 7.57
C THR A 641 -8.48 4.84 8.18
N LYS A 642 -8.74 4.93 9.49
CA LYS A 642 -8.60 6.16 10.26
C LYS A 642 -7.17 6.69 10.16
N LYS A 643 -7.04 8.00 9.95
CA LYS A 643 -5.80 8.76 9.97
C LYS A 643 -5.80 9.60 11.25
N ASP A 644 -4.86 9.31 12.14
CA ASP A 644 -4.79 10.02 13.41
C ASP A 644 -4.03 11.35 13.26
N LEU A 645 -4.48 12.35 14.02
CA LEU A 645 -3.73 13.57 14.25
C LEU A 645 -2.64 13.27 15.29
N TYR A 646 -1.37 13.44 14.91
CA TYR A 646 -0.32 13.48 15.92
C TYR A 646 -0.38 14.85 16.60
N THR A 647 -0.76 14.86 17.88
CA THR A 647 -0.48 15.98 18.76
C THR A 647 1.02 16.17 18.87
N THR A 648 1.43 17.43 18.95
CA THR A 648 2.80 17.92 19.21
C THR A 648 3.55 16.98 20.16
N PRO A 649 4.82 16.63 19.90
CA PRO A 649 5.62 15.85 20.84
C PRO A 649 5.71 16.61 22.16
N GLY A 650 4.98 16.16 23.18
CA GLY A 650 4.92 16.82 24.49
C GLY A 650 3.74 16.47 25.39
N GLU A 651 2.59 16.03 24.87
CA GLU A 651 1.38 15.79 25.71
C GLU A 651 0.97 14.33 25.94
N GLY A 652 1.77 13.37 25.52
CA GLY A 652 1.60 11.96 25.89
C GLY A 652 2.84 11.45 26.58
N SER A 653 2.71 10.91 27.79
CA SER A 653 3.83 10.29 28.50
C SER A 653 4.54 9.28 27.60
N ASP A 654 5.81 9.57 27.29
CA ASP A 654 6.72 8.88 26.36
C ASP A 654 6.93 7.37 26.65
N LYS A 655 6.30 6.83 27.69
CA LYS A 655 6.43 5.44 28.13
C LYS A 655 5.46 4.46 27.47
N ASP A 656 4.33 4.94 26.93
CA ASP A 656 3.25 4.09 26.38
C ASP A 656 2.94 4.32 24.88
N ALA A 657 3.66 5.23 24.22
CA ALA A 657 3.51 5.48 22.79
C ALA A 657 4.04 4.29 21.97
N GLY A 658 3.14 3.55 21.31
CA GLY A 658 3.51 2.46 20.39
C GLY A 658 3.24 1.03 20.86
N GLY A 659 2.55 0.83 21.99
CA GLY A 659 2.10 -0.50 22.41
C GLY A 659 1.01 -1.07 21.48
N PHE A 660 1.04 -2.39 21.23
CA PHE A 660 -0.01 -3.08 20.48
C PHE A 660 -1.35 -2.98 21.23
N THR A 661 -2.40 -2.50 20.56
CA THR A 661 -3.73 -2.31 21.15
C THR A 661 -4.75 -3.31 20.60
N PHE A 662 -5.85 -3.47 21.34
CA PHE A 662 -6.95 -4.37 21.02
C PHE A 662 -8.29 -3.64 21.05
N ASP A 663 -9.25 -4.16 20.29
CA ASP A 663 -10.65 -3.78 20.35
C ASP A 663 -11.56 -5.02 20.36
N GLY A 664 -12.88 -4.82 20.30
CA GLY A 664 -13.88 -5.89 20.31
C GLY A 664 -13.99 -6.71 19.02
N SER A 665 -13.11 -6.49 18.03
CA SER A 665 -13.14 -7.16 16.73
C SER A 665 -12.84 -8.65 16.82
N LEU A 666 -13.50 -9.42 15.96
CA LEU A 666 -13.27 -10.86 15.84
C LEU A 666 -11.88 -11.19 15.25
N ILE A 667 -11.20 -10.21 14.66
CA ILE A 667 -9.87 -10.37 14.05
C ILE A 667 -8.82 -10.90 15.02
N PHE A 668 -9.01 -10.65 16.33
CA PHE A 668 -8.09 -11.07 17.40
C PHE A 668 -8.33 -12.51 17.90
N VAL A 669 -9.49 -13.12 17.58
CA VAL A 669 -9.86 -14.45 18.08
C VAL A 669 -8.88 -15.56 17.62
N PRO A 670 -8.48 -15.66 16.34
CA PRO A 670 -7.62 -16.76 15.90
C PRO A 670 -6.24 -16.76 16.57
N ALA A 671 -5.59 -15.60 16.65
CA ALA A 671 -4.28 -15.45 17.31
C ALA A 671 -4.36 -15.74 18.82
N THR A 672 -5.41 -15.25 19.49
CA THR A 672 -5.65 -15.52 20.91
C THR A 672 -5.91 -17.01 21.16
N THR A 673 -6.69 -17.66 20.28
CA THR A 673 -6.96 -19.10 20.34
C THR A 673 -5.67 -19.90 20.21
N LEU A 674 -4.86 -19.58 19.19
CA LEU A 674 -3.58 -20.25 18.95
C LEU A 674 -2.64 -20.10 20.15
N LEU A 675 -2.54 -18.90 20.73
CA LEU A 675 -1.76 -18.66 21.95
C LEU A 675 -2.23 -19.56 23.10
N LEU A 676 -3.55 -19.61 23.37
CA LEU A 676 -4.11 -20.45 24.44
C LEU A 676 -3.87 -21.94 24.18
N VAL A 677 -3.99 -22.41 22.94
CA VAL A 677 -3.67 -23.79 22.55
C VAL A 677 -2.23 -24.15 22.88
N HIS A 678 -1.26 -23.29 22.56
CA HIS A 678 0.15 -23.55 22.92
C HIS A 678 0.41 -23.49 24.43
N LEU A 679 -0.22 -22.56 25.15
CA LEU A 679 -0.10 -22.50 26.61
C LEU A 679 -0.64 -23.79 27.26
N MET A 680 -1.81 -24.27 26.81
CA MET A 680 -2.35 -25.55 27.27
C MET A 680 -1.42 -26.73 26.93
N ALA A 681 -0.89 -26.78 25.70
CA ALA A 681 0.06 -27.83 25.31
C ALA A 681 1.30 -27.84 26.22
N LEU A 682 1.89 -26.67 26.51
CA LEU A 682 3.04 -26.56 27.42
C LEU A 682 2.70 -26.99 28.85
N VAL A 683 1.49 -26.65 29.34
CA VAL A 683 1.01 -27.12 30.65
C VAL A 683 0.83 -28.65 30.65
N THR A 684 0.25 -29.24 29.59
CA THR A 684 0.10 -30.70 29.49
C THR A 684 1.45 -31.41 29.48
N ALA A 685 2.45 -30.87 28.77
CA ALA A 685 3.81 -31.40 28.76
C ALA A 685 4.48 -31.30 30.14
N LEU A 686 4.32 -30.18 30.84
CA LEU A 686 4.92 -29.95 32.16
C LEU A 686 4.30 -30.87 33.23
N LEU A 687 2.99 -31.12 33.15
CA LEU A 687 2.28 -32.00 34.08
C LEU A 687 2.40 -33.49 33.74
N GLY A 688 3.10 -33.86 32.65
CA GLY A 688 3.18 -35.25 32.19
C GLY A 688 1.83 -35.84 31.77
N LEU A 689 0.84 -34.99 31.49
CA LEU A 689 -0.47 -35.41 31.03
C LEU A 689 -0.32 -35.92 29.58
N PHE A 690 -0.79 -37.14 29.31
CA PHE A 690 -0.63 -37.84 28.02
C PHE A 690 0.82 -38.33 27.72
N ASP A 691 1.66 -38.50 28.73
CA ASP A 691 3.04 -38.98 28.59
C ASP A 691 3.13 -40.53 28.60
N HIS A 692 2.75 -41.16 27.47
CA HIS A 692 3.01 -42.58 27.22
C HIS A 692 4.35 -42.83 26.49
N VAL A 693 4.94 -41.77 25.93
CA VAL A 693 6.17 -41.78 25.12
C VAL A 693 7.03 -40.62 25.64
N GLY A 694 8.09 -40.95 26.38
CA GLY A 694 8.81 -40.01 27.24
C GLY A 694 9.22 -38.67 26.58
N ILE A 695 9.35 -37.65 27.43
CA ILE A 695 9.62 -36.24 27.12
C ILE A 695 10.75 -36.04 26.09
N GLU A 696 11.80 -36.86 26.12
CA GLU A 696 12.97 -36.78 25.22
C GLU A 696 12.59 -36.80 23.73
N SER A 697 11.52 -37.51 23.39
CA SER A 697 11.03 -37.62 22.01
C SER A 697 10.30 -36.38 21.49
N ARG A 698 9.97 -35.42 22.37
CA ARG A 698 9.10 -34.25 22.08
C ARG A 698 9.74 -32.89 22.37
N ILE A 699 11.04 -32.87 22.68
CA ILE A 699 11.77 -31.63 23.02
C ILE A 699 11.68 -30.61 21.88
N GLY A 700 11.76 -31.05 20.62
CA GLY A 700 11.67 -30.16 19.46
C GLY A 700 10.32 -29.45 19.34
N GLU A 701 9.22 -30.18 19.55
CA GLU A 701 7.86 -29.67 19.55
C GLU A 701 7.61 -28.69 20.71
N ILE A 702 8.17 -28.97 21.89
CA ILE A 702 8.12 -28.07 23.05
C ILE A 702 8.86 -26.76 22.73
N ILE A 703 10.08 -26.83 22.19
CA ILE A 703 10.84 -25.65 21.75
C ILE A 703 10.05 -24.85 20.71
N CYS A 704 9.44 -25.54 19.73
CA CYS A 704 8.60 -24.90 18.73
C CYS A 704 7.39 -24.20 19.35
N SER A 705 6.72 -24.82 20.32
CA SER A 705 5.58 -24.21 21.03
C SER A 705 6.00 -22.99 21.84
N VAL A 706 7.14 -23.06 22.55
CA VAL A 706 7.72 -21.89 23.24
C VAL A 706 8.00 -20.77 22.23
N TRP A 707 8.60 -21.09 21.08
CA TRP A 707 8.87 -20.12 20.03
C TRP A 707 7.58 -19.47 19.48
N VAL A 708 6.49 -20.24 19.31
CA VAL A 708 5.19 -19.68 18.92
C VAL A 708 4.67 -18.73 19.99
N VAL A 709 4.67 -19.10 21.28
CA VAL A 709 4.26 -18.21 22.37
C VAL A 709 5.05 -16.90 22.36
N LEU A 710 6.37 -16.96 22.13
CA LEU A 710 7.22 -15.77 21.99
C LEU A 710 6.81 -14.90 20.79
N CYS A 711 6.47 -15.52 19.65
CA CYS A 711 5.98 -14.80 18.48
C CYS A 711 4.66 -14.05 18.74
N PHE A 712 3.83 -14.57 19.64
CA PHE A 712 2.56 -13.98 20.07
C PHE A 712 2.68 -13.22 21.40
N SER A 713 3.89 -12.77 21.77
CA SER A 713 4.10 -12.02 23.02
C SER A 713 3.24 -10.75 23.18
N PRO A 714 2.85 -9.99 22.12
CA PRO A 714 1.88 -8.90 22.27
C PRO A 714 0.51 -9.39 22.78
N PHE A 715 0.05 -10.55 22.31
CA PHE A 715 -1.20 -11.16 22.76
C PHE A 715 -1.07 -11.73 24.18
N LEU A 716 0.09 -12.33 24.51
CA LEU A 716 0.36 -12.80 25.87
C LEU A 716 0.31 -11.67 26.89
N LYS A 717 0.92 -10.52 26.58
CA LYS A 717 0.78 -9.30 27.40
C LYS A 717 -0.67 -8.82 27.44
N GLY A 718 -1.36 -8.89 26.29
CA GLY A 718 -2.77 -8.51 26.16
C GLY A 718 -3.73 -9.33 27.04
N LEU A 719 -3.44 -10.60 27.33
CA LEU A 719 -4.27 -11.42 28.25
C LEU A 719 -4.35 -10.84 29.67
N PHE A 720 -3.31 -10.12 30.10
CA PHE A 720 -3.22 -9.50 31.42
C PHE A 720 -3.27 -7.97 31.37
N GLY A 721 -3.42 -7.40 30.17
CA GLY A 721 -3.48 -5.96 29.94
C GLY A 721 -4.81 -5.34 30.41
N LYS A 722 -4.82 -4.03 30.64
CA LYS A 722 -6.01 -3.26 31.00
C LYS A 722 -6.35 -2.23 29.92
N GLY A 723 -7.63 -1.87 29.80
CA GLY A 723 -8.11 -0.91 28.82
C GLY A 723 -7.78 -1.33 27.38
N LYS A 724 -7.35 -0.38 26.54
CA LYS A 724 -7.00 -0.61 25.13
C LYS A 724 -5.80 -1.55 24.89
N TYR A 725 -5.03 -1.86 25.94
CA TYR A 725 -3.90 -2.79 25.87
C TYR A 725 -4.27 -4.21 26.32
N GLY A 726 -5.49 -4.41 26.82
CA GLY A 726 -6.01 -5.73 27.21
C GLY A 726 -6.89 -6.33 26.11
N ILE A 727 -6.78 -7.64 25.89
CA ILE A 727 -7.70 -8.36 25.02
C ILE A 727 -9.07 -8.38 25.70
N PRO A 728 -10.16 -7.97 25.01
CA PRO A 728 -11.49 -7.99 25.61
C PRO A 728 -11.89 -9.36 26.13
N THR A 729 -12.55 -9.42 27.27
CA THR A 729 -12.99 -10.68 27.90
C THR A 729 -13.84 -11.52 26.96
N SER A 730 -14.69 -10.90 26.14
CA SER A 730 -15.50 -11.60 25.13
C SER A 730 -14.63 -12.34 24.10
N THR A 731 -13.52 -11.74 23.67
CA THR A 731 -12.54 -12.35 22.77
C THR A 731 -11.80 -13.50 23.47
N ILE A 732 -11.40 -13.33 24.73
CA ILE A 732 -10.76 -14.38 25.53
C ILE A 732 -11.70 -15.58 25.69
N CYS A 733 -12.97 -15.37 26.06
CA CYS A 733 -13.95 -16.45 26.24
C CYS A 733 -14.19 -17.23 24.94
N LYS A 734 -14.39 -16.53 23.81
CA LYS A 734 -14.52 -17.18 22.49
C LYS A 734 -13.28 -18.00 22.13
N SER A 735 -12.10 -17.45 22.38
CA SER A 735 -10.84 -18.10 22.09
C SER A 735 -10.58 -19.31 22.99
N ALA A 736 -10.93 -19.22 24.27
CA ALA A 736 -10.85 -20.33 25.22
C ALA A 736 -11.78 -21.48 24.82
N ALA A 737 -13.02 -21.18 24.40
CA ALA A 737 -13.95 -22.20 23.90
C ALA A 737 -13.40 -22.93 22.67
N LEU A 738 -12.82 -22.20 21.71
CA LEU A 738 -12.18 -22.79 20.52
C LEU A 738 -10.93 -23.60 20.89
N ALA A 739 -10.14 -23.14 21.85
CA ALA A 739 -8.94 -23.84 22.30
C ALA A 739 -9.29 -25.14 23.03
N LEU A 740 -10.34 -25.14 23.87
CA LEU A 740 -10.87 -26.34 24.52
C LEU A 740 -11.46 -27.33 23.51
N LEU A 741 -12.16 -26.83 22.48
CA LEU A 741 -12.62 -27.66 21.37
C LEU A 741 -11.45 -28.33 20.65
N PHE A 742 -10.38 -27.59 20.38
CA PHE A 742 -9.16 -28.15 19.77
C PHE A 742 -8.54 -29.26 20.64
N LEU A 743 -8.46 -29.04 21.95
CA LEU A 743 -7.99 -30.06 22.90
C LEU A 743 -8.90 -31.29 22.88
N ALA A 744 -10.22 -31.11 22.94
CA ALA A 744 -11.19 -32.20 22.92
C ALA A 744 -11.10 -33.03 21.63
N CYS A 745 -10.98 -32.38 20.47
CA CYS A 745 -10.76 -33.04 19.18
C CYS A 745 -9.43 -33.81 19.14
N THR A 746 -8.37 -33.25 19.73
CA THR A 746 -7.05 -33.91 19.78
C THR A 746 -7.09 -35.17 20.63
N ILE A 747 -7.73 -35.12 21.79
CA ILE A 747 -7.87 -36.26 22.70
C ILE A 747 -8.74 -37.37 22.06
N THR A 748 -9.85 -37.01 21.41
CA THR A 748 -10.73 -37.99 20.76
C THR A 748 -10.06 -38.71 19.59
N VAL A 749 -9.34 -37.97 18.73
CA VAL A 749 -8.55 -38.57 17.64
C VAL A 749 -7.42 -39.45 18.19
N GLY A 750 -6.72 -39.02 19.24
CA GLY A 750 -5.70 -39.82 19.92
C GLY A 750 -6.24 -41.12 20.51
N HIS A 751 -7.44 -41.09 21.11
CA HIS A 751 -8.12 -42.29 21.62
C HIS A 751 -8.61 -43.24 20.53
N GLN A 752 -9.02 -42.72 19.36
CA GLN A 752 -9.41 -43.57 18.22
C GLN A 752 -8.20 -44.27 17.58
N LEU A 753 -7.07 -43.58 17.40
CA LEU A 753 -5.84 -44.19 16.88
C LEU A 753 -5.28 -45.26 17.83
N SER A 754 -5.28 -45.00 19.14
CA SER A 754 -4.83 -45.98 20.13
C SER A 754 -5.74 -47.21 20.22
N ARG A 755 -7.06 -47.06 20.04
CA ARG A 755 -7.98 -48.21 19.91
C ARG A 755 -7.74 -49.03 18.64
N GLN A 756 -7.55 -48.38 17.48
CA GLN A 756 -7.26 -49.09 16.23
C GLN A 756 -5.94 -49.87 16.28
N LEU A 757 -4.91 -49.34 16.95
CA LEU A 757 -3.64 -50.05 17.17
C LEU A 757 -3.78 -51.23 18.13
N LEU A 758 -4.62 -51.13 19.17
CA LEU A 758 -4.94 -52.26 20.05
C LEU A 758 -5.71 -53.37 19.33
N ASP A 759 -6.70 -53.00 18.50
CA ASP A 759 -7.50 -53.96 17.73
C ASP A 759 -6.64 -54.67 16.66
N HIS A 760 -5.65 -53.99 16.08
CA HIS A 760 -4.71 -54.60 15.12
C HIS A 760 -3.73 -55.58 15.79
N HIS A 761 -3.27 -55.29 17.02
CA HIS A 761 -2.44 -56.20 17.80
C HIS A 761 -3.20 -57.43 18.31
N LEU A 762 -4.50 -57.30 18.60
CA LEU A 762 -5.36 -58.44 18.95
C LEU A 762 -5.65 -59.36 17.76
N PHE A 763 -5.57 -58.85 16.52
CA PHE A 763 -5.71 -59.65 15.31
C PHE A 763 -4.44 -60.38 14.86
N GLU A 764 -3.25 -59.95 15.28
CA GLU A 764 -1.97 -60.65 14.97
C GLU A 764 -1.58 -61.71 16.03
N VAL A 765 -2.26 -61.75 17.18
CA VAL A 765 -2.02 -62.72 18.26
C VAL A 765 -3.16 -63.77 18.37
N GLY A 766 -4.10 -63.76 17.42
CA GLY A 766 -5.23 -64.70 17.33
C GLY A 766 -4.95 -65.91 16.46
#